data_AF-A0A2S1JS85-F1
#
_entry.id   AF-A0A2S1JS85-F1
#
_cell.length_a   1.000
_cell.length_b   1.000
_cell.length_c   1.000
_cell.angle_alpha   90.00
_cell.angle_beta   90.00
_cell.angle_gamma   90.00
#
_symmetry.space_group_name_H-M   'P 1'
#
loop_
_entity.id
_entity.type
_entity.pdbx_description
1 polymer ?
#
loop_
_entity_poly.entity_id
_entity_poly.type
_entity_poly.pdbx_seq_one_letter_code
_entity_poly.pdbx_strand_id
1 'polypeptide(L)'
;MRVCLLLLVFLVGFSSINIAETLPANLFFRNPEVFSLKLGPNARYLMGHMNEAKNYLALVDTEGNVEYPILLFNTDQIDLSEYYWIDESTVYFKYFNKLIKESKHGFVYFDFSGGKPDFNILYIKERGALVDPLEKQKNKLLFSKKVGDYYQVHIASTQQLVYGKLSKATLFKKPLKNVINYSWDTARNALIATTLEDESMIVWHLPEGEKKWEKLYSSINLSETFLPVGYFGEEILAVLSNAVSDKVSLYKYNIKDNEFSDVLYQHPKYDLVNALFDLDNNLSSVSFFDHGRLVTEYFQSAHKGVQNKFHKALPGKQIAVIDRDLEHNKSLAYVFASDDPGSYYLFDTENLEARHLYQLYPEFNGKDLAPSFSLVSHSSDGKIIESIITTPKHSNGVLLVYPHGGPIGVREYQFYNPEVQFLANRGYTILQVNFRGSIGFGKTFNEEAVGQWGKLIEDDVISAVAKVKQEYSFQKICTIGASYGGYSSMMLAIRQPEEYDCVISMYGVYDLPLLFNTSNLKMQEGYLESVSRTVGEMDESLARNSPFRLADRISVPALIIAGKEDDISGFEQANRMRYLMQKLKSDIEFIAYDGVGHGHSTWNGEYHQYAYIDDFLRRKLSIKDKKVNNILADDLLFLSNSYRQGIWTSPDSNKSLVYLNKSAQLGHDEAQYRLGNYYLSAKPDSEKANFWYQKAARQGNEKATYALARLYDEEIVSGKSKEEVYELFEKAEVSGSYLAYLDMAKYQCLGEGVKKNLDACIEKIFFEKDLSNKSLSKNQIEFLEEEIWNKQIEIMAEVMDRVSFSKDQLERIGQYYKSIGFDQLYPEVASIEFGEFYEGEYPYPIKKSTNRIPIRKNMRFGVNYILRSSSKEDQNAYTVARIKWTTPKLSTPVGKIINSAQSMSFPKLNRKSGQYYKLEHDYEMVEGEWIIEAFNIDGKKLFEKSFQTYFPEH
;
A
#
# COMPACT_ATOMS: atom_id res chain seq x y z
N MET A 1 20.36 59.99 -41.30
CA MET A 1 19.90 58.66 -41.74
C MET A 1 20.41 57.64 -40.73
N ARG A 2 19.49 57.08 -39.92
CA ARG A 2 19.59 55.91 -39.02
C ARG A 2 20.76 55.82 -38.02
N VAL A 3 20.42 56.18 -36.78
CA VAL A 3 20.97 55.62 -35.54
C VAL A 3 20.49 54.18 -35.42
N CYS A 4 21.40 53.22 -35.22
CA CYS A 4 21.08 51.89 -34.67
C CYS A 4 22.18 51.51 -33.66
N LEU A 5 21.77 51.55 -32.40
CA LEU A 5 22.49 51.08 -31.22
C LEU A 5 22.51 49.55 -31.24
N LEU A 6 23.68 48.93 -31.16
CA LEU A 6 23.84 47.49 -30.91
C LEU A 6 23.75 47.25 -29.40
N LEU A 7 22.61 46.73 -28.94
CA LEU A 7 22.40 46.21 -27.59
C LEU A 7 22.86 44.75 -27.56
N LEU A 8 24.04 44.51 -26.97
CA LEU A 8 24.51 43.19 -26.57
C LEU A 8 23.75 42.79 -25.29
N VAL A 9 22.73 41.95 -25.45
CA VAL A 9 22.06 41.28 -24.33
C VAL A 9 22.89 40.06 -23.94
N PHE A 10 23.63 40.16 -22.83
CA PHE A 10 24.18 38.99 -22.14
C PHE A 10 23.02 38.22 -21.50
N LEU A 11 22.52 37.19 -22.19
CA LEU A 11 21.70 36.14 -21.59
C LEU A 11 22.62 35.26 -20.74
N VAL A 12 22.76 35.61 -19.47
CA VAL A 12 23.24 34.66 -18.46
C VAL A 12 22.13 33.62 -18.30
N GLY A 13 22.29 32.49 -18.99
CA GLY A 13 21.48 31.31 -18.74
C GLY A 13 21.75 30.87 -17.31
N PHE A 14 20.84 31.19 -16.39
CA PHE A 14 20.71 30.46 -15.14
C PHE A 14 20.27 29.05 -15.53
N SER A 15 21.24 28.15 -15.73
CA SER A 15 21.01 26.73 -15.56
C SER A 15 20.62 26.56 -14.09
N SER A 16 19.31 26.52 -13.82
CA SER A 16 18.79 26.04 -12.56
C SER A 16 19.41 24.67 -12.32
N ILE A 17 20.29 24.60 -11.33
CA ILE A 17 20.74 23.33 -10.77
C ILE A 17 19.45 22.67 -10.28
N ASN A 18 18.87 21.78 -11.08
CA ASN A 18 17.79 20.92 -10.64
C ASN A 18 18.41 20.03 -9.56
N ILE A 19 18.25 20.44 -8.31
CA ILE A 19 18.49 19.56 -7.17
C ILE A 19 17.48 18.43 -7.34
N ALA A 20 17.97 17.20 -7.56
CA ALA A 20 17.12 16.02 -7.66
C ALA A 20 16.21 15.98 -6.42
N GLU A 21 14.91 16.04 -6.66
CA GLU A 21 13.87 16.07 -5.63
C GLU A 21 13.78 14.68 -4.97
N THR A 22 13.82 14.63 -3.64
CA THR A 22 13.52 13.40 -2.90
C THR A 22 12.05 13.05 -3.06
N LEU A 23 11.77 11.82 -3.50
CA LEU A 23 10.43 11.36 -3.81
C LEU A 23 9.68 10.86 -2.56
N PRO A 24 8.36 11.05 -2.48
CA PRO A 24 7.55 10.52 -1.40
C PRO A 24 7.38 9.00 -1.47
N ALA A 25 7.22 8.36 -0.31
CA ALA A 25 7.23 6.90 -0.17
C ALA A 25 6.10 6.20 -0.95
N ASN A 26 4.95 6.85 -1.05
CA ASN A 26 3.77 6.33 -1.76
C ASN A 26 3.99 6.19 -3.29
N LEU A 27 5.05 6.77 -3.86
CA LEU A 27 5.44 6.50 -5.25
C LEU A 27 6.13 5.14 -5.40
N PHE A 28 6.92 4.72 -4.41
CA PHE A 28 7.63 3.44 -4.44
C PHE A 28 6.73 2.28 -4.04
N PHE A 29 5.89 2.47 -3.01
CA PHE A 29 5.01 1.44 -2.47
C PHE A 29 3.59 1.62 -3.00
N ARG A 30 3.33 1.11 -4.21
CA ARG A 30 2.02 1.13 -4.87
C ARG A 30 1.91 0.08 -5.96
N ASN A 31 0.68 -0.18 -6.39
CA ASN A 31 0.43 -1.02 -7.56
C ASN A 31 0.85 -0.29 -8.86
N PRO A 32 1.36 -1.03 -9.86
CA PRO A 32 1.57 -0.49 -11.20
C PRO A 32 0.24 -0.15 -11.88
N GLU A 33 0.27 0.66 -12.94
CA GLU A 33 -0.89 0.88 -13.81
C GLU A 33 -1.20 -0.35 -14.67
N VAL A 34 -0.18 -1.15 -14.98
CA VAL A 34 -0.31 -2.36 -15.81
C VAL A 34 0.37 -3.52 -15.12
N PHE A 35 -0.36 -4.52 -14.65
CA PHE A 35 0.24 -5.71 -14.04
C PHE A 35 0.87 -6.63 -15.08
N SER A 36 0.21 -6.81 -16.22
CA SER A 36 0.68 -7.65 -17.31
C SER A 36 -0.09 -7.40 -18.60
N LEU A 37 0.54 -7.72 -19.73
CA LEU A 37 -0.02 -7.64 -21.08
C LEU A 37 0.23 -8.96 -21.83
N LYS A 38 -0.70 -9.35 -22.71
CA LYS A 38 -0.57 -10.50 -23.62
C LYS A 38 -1.02 -10.12 -25.01
N LEU A 39 -0.16 -10.36 -26.00
CA LEU A 39 -0.39 -10.03 -27.39
C LEU A 39 -1.40 -11.01 -28.00
N GLY A 40 -2.33 -10.51 -28.80
CA GLY A 40 -3.24 -11.37 -29.56
C GLY A 40 -2.52 -12.08 -30.71
N PRO A 41 -3.09 -13.17 -31.25
CA PRO A 41 -2.40 -14.01 -32.22
C PRO A 41 -1.97 -13.30 -33.53
N ASN A 42 -2.66 -12.22 -33.93
CA ASN A 42 -2.29 -11.35 -35.06
C ASN A 42 -1.75 -9.97 -34.65
N ALA A 43 -1.53 -9.74 -33.35
CA ALA A 43 -1.09 -8.48 -32.75
C ALA A 43 -1.92 -7.21 -33.06
N ARG A 44 -3.12 -7.33 -33.65
CA ARG A 44 -4.06 -6.20 -33.78
C ARG A 44 -4.58 -5.76 -32.42
N TYR A 45 -4.81 -6.73 -31.54
CA TYR A 45 -5.26 -6.49 -30.18
C TYR A 45 -4.29 -7.09 -29.16
N LEU A 46 -4.33 -6.56 -27.94
CA LEU A 46 -3.71 -7.18 -26.78
C LEU A 46 -4.70 -7.21 -25.61
N MET A 47 -4.47 -8.12 -24.67
CA MET A 47 -5.19 -8.18 -23.41
C MET A 47 -4.30 -7.65 -22.29
N GLY A 48 -4.83 -6.77 -21.45
CA GLY A 48 -4.10 -6.21 -20.32
C GLY A 48 -4.84 -6.37 -18.99
N HIS A 49 -4.09 -6.72 -17.94
CA HIS A 49 -4.52 -6.59 -16.56
C HIS A 49 -4.08 -5.21 -16.06
N MET A 50 -5.02 -4.29 -15.98
CA MET A 50 -4.79 -2.87 -15.77
C MET A 50 -5.25 -2.41 -14.38
N ASN A 51 -4.85 -1.21 -13.98
CA ASN A 51 -5.21 -0.57 -12.72
C ASN A 51 -5.33 0.94 -12.86
N GLU A 52 -6.57 1.44 -12.82
CA GLU A 52 -6.90 2.88 -12.72
C GLU A 52 -7.87 3.06 -11.55
N ALA A 53 -7.33 3.07 -10.32
CA ALA A 53 -8.05 3.01 -9.03
C ALA A 53 -8.77 1.68 -8.73
N LYS A 54 -9.06 0.87 -9.75
CA LYS A 54 -9.51 -0.52 -9.61
C LYS A 54 -8.75 -1.41 -10.57
N ASN A 55 -8.56 -2.66 -10.21
CA ASN A 55 -7.99 -3.67 -11.11
C ASN A 55 -9.04 -4.07 -12.14
N TYR A 56 -8.67 -4.21 -13.41
CA TYR A 56 -9.59 -4.68 -14.45
C TYR A 56 -8.87 -5.40 -15.59
N LEU A 57 -9.61 -6.22 -16.31
CA LEU A 57 -9.16 -6.83 -17.56
C LEU A 57 -9.67 -5.99 -18.73
N ALA A 58 -8.79 -5.65 -19.67
CA ALA A 58 -9.11 -4.83 -20.83
C ALA A 58 -8.58 -5.43 -22.15
N LEU A 59 -9.33 -5.18 -23.22
CA LEU A 59 -8.85 -5.36 -24.59
C LEU A 59 -8.32 -4.01 -25.08
N VAL A 60 -7.13 -4.01 -25.69
CA VAL A 60 -6.51 -2.79 -26.23
C VAL A 60 -6.29 -2.96 -27.72
N ASP A 61 -6.81 -2.03 -28.52
CA ASP A 61 -6.48 -1.90 -29.94
C ASP A 61 -5.06 -1.34 -30.08
N THR A 62 -4.16 -2.13 -30.63
CA THR A 62 -2.76 -1.73 -30.71
C THR A 62 -2.58 -0.57 -31.68
N GLU A 63 -3.33 -0.46 -32.78
CA GLU A 63 -3.14 0.63 -33.75
C GLU A 63 -3.83 1.92 -33.34
N GLY A 64 -5.05 1.82 -32.80
CA GLY A 64 -5.83 2.98 -32.37
C GLY A 64 -5.46 3.52 -30.99
N ASN A 65 -4.73 2.73 -30.20
CA ASN A 65 -4.49 2.97 -28.77
C ASN A 65 -5.79 3.21 -27.98
N VAL A 66 -6.85 2.48 -28.35
CA VAL A 66 -8.16 2.54 -27.70
C VAL A 66 -8.31 1.34 -26.80
N GLU A 67 -8.68 1.60 -25.56
CA GLU A 67 -8.91 0.57 -24.56
C GLU A 67 -10.41 0.31 -24.37
N TYR A 68 -10.74 -0.98 -24.20
CA TYR A 68 -12.08 -1.47 -23.94
C TYR A 68 -12.06 -2.29 -22.64
N PRO A 69 -12.45 -1.69 -21.49
CA PRO A 69 -12.57 -2.42 -20.23
C PRO A 69 -13.62 -3.53 -20.31
N ILE A 70 -13.29 -4.73 -19.86
CA ILE A 70 -14.12 -5.95 -19.99
C ILE A 70 -14.67 -6.38 -18.63
N LEU A 71 -13.77 -6.55 -17.64
CA LEU A 71 -14.10 -7.04 -16.31
C LEU A 71 -13.48 -6.14 -15.26
N LEU A 72 -14.33 -5.50 -14.45
CA LEU A 72 -13.90 -4.72 -13.29
C LEU A 72 -13.78 -5.64 -12.06
N PHE A 73 -12.63 -5.63 -11.42
CA PHE A 73 -12.38 -6.34 -10.18
C PHE A 73 -12.37 -5.36 -9.01
N ASN A 74 -13.01 -5.74 -7.90
CA ASN A 74 -12.82 -5.01 -6.66
C ASN A 74 -11.45 -5.42 -6.09
N THR A 75 -10.54 -4.45 -5.95
CA THR A 75 -9.08 -4.64 -5.74
C THR A 75 -8.75 -5.58 -4.58
N ASP A 76 -9.59 -5.57 -3.54
CA ASP A 76 -9.30 -6.30 -2.30
C ASP A 76 -9.95 -7.68 -2.24
N GLN A 77 -10.82 -8.01 -3.22
CA GLN A 77 -11.68 -9.20 -3.16
C GLN A 77 -11.41 -10.20 -4.28
N ILE A 78 -10.83 -9.76 -5.40
CA ILE A 78 -10.60 -10.62 -6.56
C ILE A 78 -9.13 -10.54 -6.97
N ASP A 79 -8.47 -11.70 -7.01
CA ASP A 79 -7.14 -11.86 -7.59
C ASP A 79 -7.27 -12.52 -8.96
N LEU A 80 -7.04 -11.76 -10.03
CA LEU A 80 -6.91 -12.34 -11.37
C LEU A 80 -5.62 -13.17 -11.41
N SER A 81 -5.75 -14.49 -11.64
CA SER A 81 -4.62 -15.41 -11.63
C SER A 81 -4.10 -15.71 -13.02
N GLU A 82 -4.99 -15.84 -14.02
CA GLU A 82 -4.62 -16.27 -15.36
C GLU A 82 -5.51 -15.60 -16.42
N TYR A 83 -4.95 -15.29 -17.58
CA TYR A 83 -5.69 -15.01 -18.80
C TYR A 83 -4.83 -15.36 -20.02
N TYR A 84 -5.45 -15.91 -21.06
CA TYR A 84 -4.74 -16.37 -22.27
C TYR A 84 -5.64 -16.22 -23.49
N TRP A 85 -5.06 -15.85 -24.63
CA TRP A 85 -5.74 -15.97 -25.91
C TRP A 85 -5.91 -17.46 -26.23
N ILE A 86 -7.13 -17.86 -26.63
CA ILE A 86 -7.42 -19.21 -27.13
C ILE A 86 -7.34 -19.21 -28.66
N ASP A 87 -7.89 -18.15 -29.26
CA ASP A 87 -7.82 -17.84 -30.68
C ASP A 87 -8.02 -16.33 -30.88
N GLU A 88 -8.04 -15.88 -32.13
CA GLU A 88 -8.20 -14.47 -32.54
C GLU A 88 -9.39 -13.73 -31.92
N SER A 89 -10.40 -14.45 -31.41
CA SER A 89 -11.66 -13.88 -30.92
C SER A 89 -12.05 -14.34 -29.52
N THR A 90 -11.22 -15.15 -28.86
CA THR A 90 -11.59 -15.78 -27.59
C THR A 90 -10.46 -15.70 -26.58
N VAL A 91 -10.78 -15.22 -25.38
CA VAL A 91 -9.82 -15.11 -24.26
C VAL A 91 -10.32 -15.90 -23.07
N TYR A 92 -9.48 -16.78 -22.55
CA TYR A 92 -9.68 -17.42 -21.25
C TYR A 92 -9.30 -16.48 -20.12
N PHE A 93 -10.02 -16.53 -19.00
CA PHE A 93 -9.60 -15.88 -17.76
C PHE A 93 -9.95 -16.74 -16.54
N LYS A 94 -9.19 -16.55 -15.46
CA LYS A 94 -9.42 -17.17 -14.15
C LYS A 94 -9.05 -16.20 -13.05
N TYR A 95 -9.89 -16.12 -12.03
CA TYR A 95 -9.66 -15.32 -10.84
C TYR A 95 -10.09 -16.05 -9.57
N PHE A 96 -9.47 -15.70 -8.45
CA PHE A 96 -9.86 -16.15 -7.11
C PHE A 96 -10.67 -15.07 -6.40
N ASN A 97 -11.85 -15.43 -5.91
CA ASN A 97 -12.68 -14.55 -5.10
C ASN A 97 -12.42 -14.83 -3.61
N LYS A 98 -11.76 -13.89 -2.94
CA LYS A 98 -11.39 -13.97 -1.51
C LYS A 98 -12.60 -14.00 -0.58
N LEU A 99 -13.72 -13.36 -0.93
CA LEU A 99 -14.91 -13.31 -0.07
C LEU A 99 -15.56 -14.68 0.09
N ILE A 100 -15.74 -15.40 -1.02
CA ILE A 100 -16.37 -16.73 -1.03
C ILE A 100 -15.34 -17.86 -1.04
N LYS A 101 -14.04 -17.54 -1.09
CA LYS A 101 -12.91 -18.47 -1.19
C LYS A 101 -13.04 -19.46 -2.35
N GLU A 102 -13.50 -18.99 -3.50
CA GLU A 102 -13.68 -19.81 -4.70
C GLU A 102 -12.95 -19.21 -5.90
N SER A 103 -12.39 -20.08 -6.75
CA SER A 103 -11.94 -19.69 -8.09
C SER A 103 -13.10 -19.69 -9.08
N LYS A 104 -13.16 -18.69 -9.94
CA LYS A 104 -14.03 -18.65 -11.13
C LYS A 104 -13.16 -18.55 -12.37
N HIS A 105 -13.60 -19.15 -13.45
CA HIS A 105 -12.96 -19.04 -14.75
C HIS A 105 -13.98 -19.08 -15.87
N GLY A 106 -13.63 -18.53 -17.02
CA GLY A 106 -14.55 -18.33 -18.12
C GLY A 106 -13.83 -17.94 -19.40
N PHE A 107 -14.64 -17.60 -20.39
CA PHE A 107 -14.19 -17.07 -21.67
C PHE A 107 -14.86 -15.73 -21.93
N VAL A 108 -14.09 -14.82 -22.53
CA VAL A 108 -14.59 -13.63 -23.22
C VAL A 108 -14.57 -13.95 -24.71
N TYR A 109 -15.73 -13.85 -25.36
CA TYR A 109 -15.86 -14.00 -26.81
C TYR A 109 -16.07 -12.62 -27.42
N PHE A 110 -15.21 -12.23 -28.35
CA PHE A 110 -15.26 -10.94 -29.02
C PHE A 110 -15.92 -11.04 -30.40
N ASP A 111 -16.69 -10.02 -30.74
CA ASP A 111 -17.16 -9.75 -32.09
C ASP A 111 -16.53 -8.44 -32.59
N PHE A 112 -15.66 -8.57 -33.60
CA PHE A 112 -14.96 -7.46 -34.24
C PHE A 112 -15.61 -6.99 -35.55
N SER A 113 -16.79 -7.50 -35.90
CA SER A 113 -17.47 -7.15 -37.16
C SER A 113 -18.02 -5.72 -37.17
N GLY A 114 -18.25 -5.11 -36.00
CA GLY A 114 -18.61 -3.71 -35.83
C GLY A 114 -17.40 -2.78 -35.70
N GLY A 115 -17.60 -1.47 -35.84
CA GLY A 115 -16.53 -0.48 -35.64
C GLY A 115 -16.01 -0.37 -34.19
N LYS A 116 -16.77 -0.88 -33.21
CA LYS A 116 -16.36 -1.05 -31.80
C LYS A 116 -16.48 -2.54 -31.46
N PRO A 117 -15.47 -3.17 -30.82
CA PRO A 117 -15.58 -4.56 -30.37
C PRO A 117 -16.75 -4.75 -29.40
N ASP A 118 -17.60 -5.73 -29.68
CA ASP A 118 -18.60 -6.23 -28.73
C ASP A 118 -18.08 -7.53 -28.08
N PHE A 119 -18.59 -7.88 -26.90
CA PHE A 119 -18.16 -9.11 -26.23
C PHE A 119 -19.23 -9.75 -25.34
N ASN A 120 -19.11 -11.07 -25.18
CA ASN A 120 -19.91 -11.84 -24.24
C ASN A 120 -19.02 -12.68 -23.32
N ILE A 121 -19.39 -12.74 -22.04
CA ILE A 121 -18.64 -13.47 -21.02
C ILE A 121 -19.43 -14.71 -20.60
N LEU A 122 -18.83 -15.88 -20.78
CA LEU A 122 -19.44 -17.14 -20.35
C LEU A 122 -18.51 -17.87 -19.39
N TYR A 123 -19.04 -18.22 -18.22
CA TYR A 123 -18.31 -18.97 -17.20
C TYR A 123 -18.33 -20.46 -17.48
N ILE A 124 -17.20 -21.12 -17.21
CA ILE A 124 -17.05 -22.56 -17.36
C ILE A 124 -17.81 -23.27 -16.23
N LYS A 125 -18.61 -24.29 -16.58
CA LYS A 125 -19.32 -25.13 -15.60
C LYS A 125 -18.50 -26.34 -15.15
N GLU A 126 -17.55 -26.77 -15.96
CA GLU A 126 -16.67 -27.91 -15.65
C GLU A 126 -15.61 -27.53 -14.61
N ARG A 127 -15.39 -28.39 -13.62
CA ARG A 127 -14.26 -28.23 -12.72
C ARG A 127 -12.98 -28.68 -13.41
N GLY A 128 -11.93 -27.87 -13.34
CA GLY A 128 -10.64 -28.17 -13.93
C GLY A 128 -9.76 -26.93 -14.11
N ALA A 129 -8.71 -27.06 -14.92
CA ALA A 129 -7.79 -25.97 -15.25
C ALA A 129 -7.40 -26.02 -16.73
N LEU A 130 -7.16 -24.84 -17.31
CA LEU A 130 -6.51 -24.73 -18.61
C LEU A 130 -5.08 -25.29 -18.49
N VAL A 131 -4.67 -26.10 -19.45
CA VAL A 131 -3.29 -26.58 -19.58
C VAL A 131 -2.56 -25.76 -20.63
N ASP A 132 -3.16 -25.61 -21.82
CA ASP A 132 -2.53 -24.92 -22.93
C ASP A 132 -3.60 -24.43 -23.94
N PRO A 133 -3.50 -23.19 -24.44
CA PRO A 133 -4.24 -22.76 -25.62
C PRO A 133 -3.61 -23.42 -26.85
N LEU A 134 -4.35 -24.27 -27.55
CA LEU A 134 -3.85 -24.89 -28.77
C LEU A 134 -3.94 -23.87 -29.90
N GLU A 135 -3.09 -22.82 -29.88
CA GLU A 135 -3.25 -21.58 -30.67
C GLU A 135 -3.32 -21.82 -32.18
N LYS A 136 -2.68 -22.89 -32.69
CA LYS A 136 -2.78 -23.32 -34.10
C LYS A 136 -4.08 -24.05 -34.44
N GLN A 137 -4.84 -24.48 -33.44
CA GLN A 137 -6.10 -25.21 -33.56
C GLN A 137 -7.28 -24.35 -33.08
N LYS A 138 -7.93 -23.66 -34.02
CA LYS A 138 -9.06 -22.77 -33.73
C LYS A 138 -10.11 -23.42 -32.83
N ASN A 139 -10.51 -22.69 -31.76
CA ASN A 139 -11.51 -23.11 -30.79
C ASN A 139 -11.22 -24.46 -30.10
N LYS A 140 -9.94 -24.82 -29.94
CA LYS A 140 -9.51 -25.97 -29.15
C LYS A 140 -8.47 -25.56 -28.12
N LEU A 141 -8.49 -26.26 -26.99
CA LEU A 141 -7.56 -26.07 -25.89
C LEU A 141 -7.39 -27.36 -25.11
N LEU A 142 -6.30 -27.47 -24.36
CA LEU A 142 -6.11 -28.54 -23.40
C LEU A 142 -6.69 -28.18 -22.04
N PHE A 143 -7.55 -29.06 -21.52
CA PHE A 143 -8.20 -28.87 -20.22
C PHE A 143 -7.99 -30.08 -19.32
N SER A 144 -7.47 -29.83 -18.12
CA SER A 144 -7.25 -30.86 -17.12
C SER A 144 -8.41 -30.93 -16.12
N LYS A 145 -8.82 -32.15 -15.75
CA LYS A 145 -9.85 -32.40 -14.73
C LYS A 145 -9.36 -33.45 -13.74
N LYS A 146 -9.44 -33.14 -12.44
CA LYS A 146 -9.09 -34.08 -11.38
C LYS A 146 -10.15 -35.20 -11.27
N VAL A 147 -9.71 -36.46 -11.30
CA VAL A 147 -10.54 -37.65 -11.12
C VAL A 147 -9.81 -38.61 -10.19
N GLY A 148 -10.27 -38.70 -8.93
CA GLY A 148 -9.54 -39.40 -7.88
C GLY A 148 -8.17 -38.75 -7.63
N ASP A 149 -7.10 -39.55 -7.73
CA ASP A 149 -5.71 -39.15 -7.46
C ASP A 149 -4.93 -38.74 -8.72
N TYR A 150 -5.60 -38.61 -9.87
CA TYR A 150 -4.96 -38.24 -11.13
C TYR A 150 -5.74 -37.16 -11.87
N TYR A 151 -5.10 -36.58 -12.88
CA TYR A 151 -5.68 -35.55 -13.74
C TYR A 151 -5.87 -36.10 -15.15
N GLN A 152 -7.09 -36.03 -15.66
CA GLN A 152 -7.42 -36.33 -17.05
C GLN A 152 -7.27 -35.08 -17.91
N VAL A 153 -6.50 -35.16 -18.98
CA VAL A 153 -6.32 -34.06 -19.94
C VAL A 153 -7.18 -34.32 -21.18
N HIS A 154 -7.93 -33.30 -21.58
CA HIS A 154 -8.83 -33.36 -22.73
C HIS A 154 -8.47 -32.28 -23.74
N ILE A 155 -8.54 -32.60 -25.02
CA ILE A 155 -8.69 -31.59 -26.09
C ILE A 155 -10.19 -31.26 -26.15
N ALA A 156 -10.53 -30.05 -25.73
CA ALA A 156 -11.91 -29.57 -25.64
C ALA A 156 -12.11 -28.28 -26.42
N SER A 157 -13.35 -28.01 -26.81
CA SER A 157 -13.75 -26.68 -27.27
C SER A 157 -14.25 -25.82 -26.12
N THR A 158 -14.18 -24.50 -26.30
CA THR A 158 -14.65 -23.51 -25.32
C THR A 158 -16.12 -23.73 -24.94
N GLN A 159 -16.96 -24.04 -25.94
CA GLN A 159 -18.37 -24.39 -25.81
C GLN A 159 -18.60 -25.66 -24.98
N GLN A 160 -17.77 -26.70 -25.15
CA GLN A 160 -17.90 -27.93 -24.35
C GLN A 160 -17.69 -27.64 -22.85
N LEU A 161 -16.77 -26.74 -22.51
CA LEU A 161 -16.48 -26.37 -21.13
C LEU A 161 -17.59 -25.49 -20.51
N VAL A 162 -18.08 -24.49 -21.25
CA VAL A 162 -19.17 -23.60 -20.81
C VAL A 162 -20.46 -24.39 -20.55
N TYR A 163 -20.78 -25.36 -21.39
CA TYR A 163 -22.05 -26.10 -21.30
C TYR A 163 -21.96 -27.42 -20.50
N GLY A 164 -20.84 -27.73 -19.85
CA GLY A 164 -20.72 -28.94 -19.03
C GLY A 164 -20.74 -30.23 -19.86
N LYS A 165 -20.11 -30.21 -21.04
CA LYS A 165 -20.09 -31.32 -22.01
C LYS A 165 -18.67 -31.87 -22.20
N LEU A 166 -17.83 -31.84 -21.17
CA LEU A 166 -16.45 -32.36 -21.25
C LEU A 166 -16.41 -33.87 -21.58
N SER A 167 -17.46 -34.62 -21.25
CA SER A 167 -17.59 -36.04 -21.64
C SER A 167 -17.62 -36.27 -23.15
N LYS A 168 -17.84 -35.23 -23.96
CA LYS A 168 -17.79 -35.28 -25.43
C LYS A 168 -16.44 -34.78 -25.99
N ALA A 169 -15.52 -34.34 -25.14
CA ALA A 169 -14.20 -33.89 -25.53
C ALA A 169 -13.27 -35.10 -25.78
N THR A 170 -12.20 -34.88 -26.54
CA THR A 170 -11.21 -35.94 -26.81
C THR A 170 -10.32 -36.10 -25.59
N LEU A 171 -10.40 -37.26 -24.94
CA LEU A 171 -9.60 -37.60 -23.77
C LEU A 171 -8.26 -38.25 -24.19
N PHE A 172 -7.14 -37.76 -23.65
CA PHE A 172 -5.87 -38.48 -23.71
C PHE A 172 -5.97 -39.77 -22.87
N LYS A 173 -5.66 -40.93 -23.47
CA LYS A 173 -5.83 -42.22 -22.81
C LYS A 173 -4.72 -42.47 -21.78
N LYS A 174 -5.13 -42.97 -20.60
CA LYS A 174 -4.32 -43.38 -19.42
C LYS A 174 -3.52 -42.22 -18.78
N PRO A 175 -4.08 -41.53 -17.77
CA PRO A 175 -3.36 -40.51 -17.04
C PRO A 175 -2.23 -41.10 -16.19
N LEU A 176 -1.13 -40.36 -16.06
CA LEU A 176 -0.05 -40.68 -15.14
C LEU A 176 -0.46 -40.35 -13.70
N LYS A 177 0.14 -41.04 -12.73
CA LYS A 177 0.04 -40.68 -11.31
C LYS A 177 1.13 -39.68 -10.97
N ASN A 178 0.95 -38.91 -9.88
CA ASN A 178 1.96 -37.98 -9.35
C ASN A 178 2.47 -36.95 -10.37
N VAL A 179 1.61 -36.53 -11.30
CA VAL A 179 1.95 -35.48 -12.27
C VAL A 179 2.04 -34.14 -11.55
N ILE A 180 3.18 -33.47 -11.71
CA ILE A 180 3.45 -32.13 -11.18
C ILE A 180 2.88 -31.08 -12.14
N ASN A 181 3.09 -31.25 -13.44
CA ASN A 181 2.60 -30.34 -14.47
C ASN A 181 2.29 -31.06 -15.79
N TYR A 182 1.49 -30.40 -16.61
CA TYR A 182 1.31 -30.74 -18.02
C TYR A 182 1.68 -29.51 -18.86
N SER A 183 2.22 -29.75 -20.05
CA SER A 183 2.41 -28.72 -21.07
C SER A 183 2.20 -29.31 -22.46
N TRP A 184 2.11 -28.45 -23.48
CA TRP A 184 1.92 -28.88 -24.86
C TRP A 184 3.17 -28.70 -25.70
N ASP A 185 3.52 -29.74 -26.43
CA ASP A 185 4.50 -29.71 -27.51
C ASP A 185 3.76 -29.45 -28.82
N THR A 186 3.81 -28.19 -29.27
CA THR A 186 3.19 -27.77 -30.53
C THR A 186 3.86 -28.38 -31.76
N ALA A 187 5.16 -28.70 -31.70
CA ALA A 187 5.88 -29.24 -32.85
C ALA A 187 5.48 -30.69 -33.14
N ARG A 188 5.28 -31.51 -32.09
CA ARG A 188 4.87 -32.92 -32.23
C ARG A 188 3.37 -33.17 -32.04
N ASN A 189 2.60 -32.13 -31.72
CA ASN A 189 1.24 -32.26 -31.20
C ASN A 189 1.21 -33.29 -30.06
N ALA A 190 2.04 -33.10 -29.04
CA ALA A 190 2.19 -34.07 -27.95
C ALA A 190 1.96 -33.43 -26.58
N LEU A 191 1.29 -34.15 -25.70
CA LEU A 191 1.15 -33.77 -24.30
C LEU A 191 2.44 -34.14 -23.57
N ILE A 192 3.06 -33.17 -22.91
CA ILE A 192 4.18 -33.38 -22.00
C ILE A 192 3.66 -33.43 -20.58
N ALA A 193 4.22 -34.32 -19.76
CA ALA A 193 3.93 -34.41 -18.34
C ALA A 193 5.23 -34.62 -17.55
N THR A 194 5.39 -33.90 -16.44
CA THR A 194 6.46 -34.19 -15.48
C THR A 194 5.87 -34.90 -14.27
N THR A 195 6.38 -36.08 -13.92
CA THR A 195 6.02 -36.80 -12.69
C THR A 195 7.15 -36.77 -11.68
N LEU A 196 6.79 -36.91 -10.40
CA LEU A 196 7.73 -37.25 -9.32
C LEU A 196 7.44 -38.69 -8.86
N GLU A 197 8.39 -39.58 -9.10
CA GLU A 197 8.27 -41.02 -8.79
C GLU A 197 9.55 -41.48 -8.09
N ASP A 198 9.43 -42.00 -6.86
CA ASP A 198 10.57 -42.51 -6.07
C ASP A 198 11.76 -41.54 -6.08
N GLU A 199 11.50 -40.27 -5.72
CA GLU A 199 12.46 -39.14 -5.70
C GLU A 199 13.03 -38.74 -7.08
N SER A 200 12.62 -39.42 -8.14
CA SER A 200 13.03 -39.12 -9.52
C SER A 200 12.02 -38.19 -10.20
N MET A 201 12.51 -37.11 -10.79
CA MET A 201 11.77 -36.34 -11.77
C MET A 201 11.79 -37.09 -13.10
N ILE A 202 10.62 -37.34 -13.68
CA ILE A 202 10.49 -38.00 -14.99
C ILE A 202 9.68 -37.11 -15.93
N VAL A 203 10.23 -36.82 -17.10
CA VAL A 203 9.57 -36.10 -18.18
C VAL A 203 9.05 -37.11 -19.19
N TRP A 204 7.74 -37.07 -19.43
CA TRP A 204 7.02 -37.96 -20.33
C TRP A 204 6.43 -37.17 -21.49
N HIS A 205 6.22 -37.85 -22.62
CA HIS A 205 5.43 -37.33 -23.73
C HIS A 205 4.40 -38.35 -24.24
N LEU A 206 3.30 -37.83 -24.77
CA LEU A 206 2.22 -38.58 -25.36
C LEU A 206 1.70 -37.85 -26.62
N PRO A 207 2.10 -38.28 -27.82
CA PRO A 207 1.60 -37.72 -29.08
C PRO A 207 0.07 -37.82 -29.20
N GLU A 208 -0.54 -36.85 -29.90
CA GLU A 208 -1.99 -36.84 -30.15
C GLU A 208 -2.41 -38.11 -30.91
N GLY A 209 -3.43 -38.80 -30.38
CA GLY A 209 -3.94 -40.05 -30.95
C GLY A 209 -3.26 -41.33 -30.44
N GLU A 210 -2.07 -41.20 -29.85
CA GLU A 210 -1.37 -42.33 -29.24
C GLU A 210 -1.96 -42.72 -27.88
N LYS A 211 -1.61 -43.92 -27.42
CA LYS A 211 -2.14 -44.51 -26.17
C LYS A 211 -1.09 -44.82 -25.12
N LYS A 212 0.20 -44.61 -25.43
CA LYS A 212 1.32 -45.01 -24.59
C LYS A 212 2.19 -43.79 -24.32
N TRP A 213 2.42 -43.52 -23.04
CA TRP A 213 3.43 -42.56 -22.61
C TRP A 213 4.82 -43.10 -22.92
N GLU A 214 5.63 -42.23 -23.50
CA GLU A 214 7.04 -42.46 -23.74
C GLU A 214 7.83 -41.59 -22.76
N LYS A 215 8.89 -42.17 -22.20
CA LYS A 215 9.76 -41.44 -21.27
C LYS A 215 10.77 -40.65 -22.10
N LEU A 216 10.74 -39.33 -21.98
CA LEU A 216 11.79 -38.48 -22.51
C LEU A 216 13.00 -38.62 -21.57
N TYR A 217 12.92 -38.04 -20.39
CA TYR A 217 14.07 -37.89 -19.51
C TYR A 217 13.72 -38.31 -18.08
N SER A 218 14.71 -38.74 -17.31
CA SER A 218 14.55 -38.98 -15.88
C SER A 218 15.82 -38.61 -15.12
N SER A 219 15.66 -37.94 -13.99
CA SER A 219 16.75 -37.63 -13.08
C SER A 219 16.35 -37.83 -11.62
N ILE A 220 17.27 -38.41 -10.84
CA ILE A 220 17.18 -38.45 -9.37
C ILE A 220 17.65 -37.13 -8.74
N ASN A 221 18.33 -36.28 -9.50
CA ASN A 221 18.84 -35.01 -9.01
C ASN A 221 17.84 -33.89 -9.34
N LEU A 222 17.08 -33.46 -8.33
CA LEU A 222 16.07 -32.42 -8.49
C LEU A 222 16.65 -31.02 -8.77
N SER A 223 17.98 -30.82 -8.69
CA SER A 223 18.64 -29.59 -9.16
C SER A 223 18.89 -29.58 -10.67
N GLU A 224 18.62 -30.69 -11.36
CA GLU A 224 18.75 -30.79 -12.81
C GLU A 224 17.57 -30.13 -13.53
N THR A 225 17.91 -29.28 -14.49
CA THR A 225 16.96 -28.66 -15.41
C THR A 225 16.89 -29.48 -16.69
N PHE A 226 15.68 -29.73 -17.18
CA PHE A 226 15.43 -30.27 -18.52
C PHE A 226 14.26 -29.50 -19.13
N LEU A 227 14.56 -28.47 -19.91
CA LEU A 227 13.57 -27.62 -20.56
C LEU A 227 13.70 -27.70 -22.08
N PRO A 228 12.83 -28.46 -22.77
CA PRO A 228 12.75 -28.44 -24.23
C PRO A 228 12.38 -27.04 -24.73
N VAL A 229 13.14 -26.52 -25.70
CA VAL A 229 12.99 -25.17 -26.25
C VAL A 229 12.92 -25.14 -27.79
N GLY A 230 13.18 -26.26 -28.45
CA GLY A 230 13.18 -26.38 -29.90
C GLY A 230 13.41 -27.81 -30.37
N TYR A 231 13.44 -28.02 -31.70
CA TYR A 231 13.45 -29.35 -32.31
C TYR A 231 14.31 -29.38 -33.57
N PHE A 232 14.93 -30.53 -33.84
CA PHE A 232 15.60 -30.83 -35.11
C PHE A 232 15.06 -32.15 -35.67
N GLY A 233 14.01 -32.09 -36.47
CA GLY A 233 13.28 -33.28 -36.94
C GLY A 233 12.50 -33.98 -35.81
N GLU A 234 12.19 -35.26 -35.99
CA GLU A 234 11.30 -35.99 -35.07
C GLU A 234 12.01 -36.53 -33.81
N GLU A 235 13.33 -36.78 -33.86
CA GLU A 235 14.04 -37.52 -32.80
C GLU A 235 14.94 -36.62 -31.92
N ILE A 236 15.23 -35.38 -32.31
CA ILE A 236 16.19 -34.51 -31.62
C ILE A 236 15.48 -33.29 -31.02
N LEU A 237 15.65 -33.08 -29.72
CA LEU A 237 15.25 -31.88 -28.98
C LEU A 237 16.41 -30.90 -28.85
N ALA A 238 16.13 -29.61 -28.94
CA ALA A 238 16.96 -28.59 -28.31
C ALA A 238 16.49 -28.41 -26.87
N VAL A 239 17.38 -28.59 -25.89
CA VAL A 239 17.05 -28.59 -24.46
C VAL A 239 18.00 -27.67 -23.71
N LEU A 240 17.44 -26.75 -22.93
CA LEU A 240 18.18 -26.07 -21.87
C LEU A 240 18.32 -27.04 -20.69
N SER A 241 19.55 -27.44 -20.42
CA SER A 241 19.83 -28.41 -19.37
C SER A 241 21.20 -28.19 -18.74
N ASN A 242 21.31 -28.61 -17.48
CA ASN A 242 22.56 -28.76 -16.76
C ASN A 242 22.78 -30.25 -16.37
N ALA A 243 22.07 -31.21 -16.96
CA ALA A 243 22.21 -32.62 -16.59
C ALA A 243 23.63 -33.17 -16.80
N VAL A 244 24.33 -32.66 -17.82
CA VAL A 244 25.69 -33.09 -18.21
C VAL A 244 26.75 -31.99 -18.01
N SER A 245 26.39 -30.90 -17.32
CA SER A 245 27.26 -29.73 -17.10
C SER A 245 26.96 -29.04 -15.78
N ASP A 246 27.89 -28.23 -15.29
CA ASP A 246 27.64 -27.39 -14.13
C ASP A 246 26.56 -26.32 -14.41
N LYS A 247 26.63 -25.69 -15.59
CA LYS A 247 25.75 -24.59 -15.99
C LYS A 247 24.66 -25.04 -16.94
N VAL A 248 23.49 -24.41 -16.86
CA VAL A 248 22.42 -24.60 -17.84
C VAL A 248 22.92 -24.13 -19.20
N SER A 249 23.05 -25.07 -20.12
CA SER A 249 23.51 -24.83 -21.49
C SER A 249 22.48 -25.40 -22.47
N LEU A 250 22.57 -25.02 -23.73
CA LEU A 250 21.67 -25.48 -24.77
C LEU A 250 22.29 -26.69 -25.48
N TYR A 251 21.62 -27.84 -25.38
CA TYR A 251 22.06 -29.10 -25.96
C TYR A 251 21.10 -29.60 -27.02
N LYS A 252 21.61 -30.39 -27.96
CA LYS A 252 20.81 -31.40 -28.65
C LYS A 252 20.66 -32.63 -27.77
N TYR A 253 19.44 -33.12 -27.66
CA TYR A 253 19.09 -34.32 -26.90
C TYR A 253 18.34 -35.30 -27.81
N ASN A 254 18.84 -36.52 -27.92
CA ASN A 254 18.23 -37.58 -28.72
C ASN A 254 17.24 -38.36 -27.87
N ILE A 255 15.97 -38.34 -28.28
CA ILE A 255 14.86 -38.97 -27.55
C ILE A 255 14.97 -40.49 -27.54
N LYS A 256 15.37 -41.09 -28.67
CA LYS A 256 15.41 -42.54 -28.84
C LYS A 256 16.51 -43.18 -27.99
N ASP A 257 17.66 -42.53 -27.96
CA ASP A 257 18.84 -43.03 -27.26
C ASP A 257 18.91 -42.52 -25.81
N ASN A 258 18.09 -41.52 -25.46
CA ASN A 258 18.08 -40.83 -24.15
C ASN A 258 19.47 -40.25 -23.79
N GLU A 259 20.10 -39.61 -24.79
CA GLU A 259 21.47 -39.10 -24.68
C GLU A 259 21.57 -37.63 -25.10
N PHE A 260 22.35 -36.86 -24.34
CA PHE A 260 22.81 -35.53 -24.74
C PHE A 260 23.94 -35.67 -25.76
N SER A 261 23.88 -34.89 -26.84
CA SER A 261 24.84 -34.92 -27.94
C SER A 261 25.55 -33.57 -28.08
N ASP A 262 25.25 -32.81 -29.14
CA ASP A 262 25.93 -31.54 -29.44
C ASP A 262 25.59 -30.44 -28.43
N VAL A 263 26.58 -29.65 -28.04
CA VAL A 263 26.37 -28.35 -27.38
C VAL A 263 26.06 -27.32 -28.47
N LEU A 264 24.84 -26.79 -28.47
CA LEU A 264 24.43 -25.72 -29.38
C LEU A 264 24.93 -24.36 -28.90
N TYR A 265 24.87 -24.12 -27.58
CA TYR A 265 25.39 -22.91 -26.96
C TYR A 265 25.68 -23.14 -25.48
N GLN A 266 26.77 -22.58 -24.98
CA GLN A 266 27.11 -22.57 -23.57
C GLN A 266 27.77 -21.22 -23.21
N HIS A 267 27.28 -20.58 -22.15
CA HIS A 267 27.94 -19.40 -21.61
C HIS A 267 29.03 -19.81 -20.60
N PRO A 268 30.24 -19.23 -20.62
CA PRO A 268 31.34 -19.66 -19.74
C PRO A 268 31.08 -19.38 -18.26
N LYS A 269 30.23 -18.40 -17.93
CA LYS A 269 30.02 -17.93 -16.54
C LYS A 269 28.62 -18.12 -15.98
N TYR A 270 27.60 -18.18 -16.83
CA TYR A 270 26.21 -18.04 -16.38
C TYR A 270 25.33 -19.14 -16.93
N ASP A 271 24.27 -19.43 -16.21
CA ASP A 271 23.19 -20.27 -16.71
C ASP A 271 22.39 -19.55 -17.81
N LEU A 272 22.03 -20.27 -18.86
CA LEU A 272 21.05 -19.81 -19.82
C LEU A 272 19.67 -19.80 -19.20
N VAL A 273 18.90 -18.74 -19.46
CA VAL A 273 17.52 -18.59 -18.97
C VAL A 273 16.49 -18.72 -20.08
N ASN A 274 16.88 -18.52 -21.34
CA ASN A 274 16.00 -18.70 -22.48
C ASN A 274 16.79 -19.02 -23.76
N ALA A 275 16.14 -19.72 -24.69
CA ALA A 275 16.60 -19.92 -26.06
C ALA A 275 15.38 -19.91 -26.97
N LEU A 276 15.43 -19.10 -28.03
CA LEU A 276 14.34 -18.94 -28.98
C LEU A 276 14.78 -19.42 -30.36
N PHE A 277 13.88 -20.12 -31.03
CA PHE A 277 14.02 -20.59 -32.40
C PHE A 277 13.11 -19.77 -33.33
N ASP A 278 13.49 -19.64 -34.59
CA ASP A 278 12.62 -19.07 -35.62
C ASP A 278 11.63 -20.11 -36.16
N LEU A 279 10.77 -19.69 -37.11
CA LEU A 279 9.77 -20.56 -37.73
C LEU A 279 10.40 -21.71 -38.54
N ASP A 280 11.67 -21.57 -38.94
CA ASP A 280 12.46 -22.58 -39.66
C ASP A 280 13.26 -23.49 -38.71
N ASN A 281 13.05 -23.38 -37.39
CA ASN A 281 13.78 -24.09 -36.34
C ASN A 281 15.29 -23.82 -36.30
N ASN A 282 15.74 -22.64 -36.75
CA ASN A 282 17.10 -22.18 -36.49
C ASN A 282 17.17 -21.45 -35.15
N LEU A 283 18.29 -21.61 -34.45
CA LEU A 283 18.54 -20.88 -33.20
C LEU A 283 18.59 -19.38 -33.48
N SER A 284 17.60 -18.64 -32.99
CA SER A 284 17.44 -17.21 -33.21
C SER A 284 18.17 -16.40 -32.15
N SER A 285 18.02 -16.79 -30.87
CA SER A 285 18.68 -16.12 -29.75
C SER A 285 18.81 -16.99 -28.50
N VAL A 286 19.77 -16.66 -27.65
CA VAL A 286 19.89 -17.16 -26.26
C VAL A 286 19.90 -15.98 -25.29
N SER A 287 19.42 -16.19 -24.06
CA SER A 287 19.46 -15.15 -23.02
C SER A 287 20.06 -15.67 -21.72
N PHE A 288 20.77 -14.79 -21.02
CA PHE A 288 21.40 -15.05 -19.73
C PHE A 288 21.57 -13.73 -18.94
N PHE A 289 21.97 -13.83 -17.68
CA PHE A 289 22.20 -12.68 -16.81
C PHE A 289 23.69 -12.38 -16.65
N ASP A 290 24.19 -11.40 -17.40
CA ASP A 290 25.57 -10.93 -17.28
C ASP A 290 25.66 -9.80 -16.25
N HIS A 291 26.39 -10.04 -15.16
CA HIS A 291 26.56 -9.06 -14.10
C HIS A 291 25.22 -8.51 -13.55
N GLY A 292 24.19 -9.37 -13.54
CA GLY A 292 22.83 -9.03 -13.10
C GLY A 292 21.98 -8.30 -14.14
N ARG A 293 22.46 -8.11 -15.37
CA ARG A 293 21.68 -7.54 -16.49
C ARG A 293 21.20 -8.63 -17.42
N LEU A 294 19.96 -8.55 -17.88
CA LEU A 294 19.44 -9.40 -18.95
C LEU A 294 20.18 -9.09 -20.25
N VAL A 295 20.85 -10.10 -20.80
CA VAL A 295 21.49 -10.03 -22.11
C VAL A 295 20.86 -11.09 -22.99
N THR A 296 20.43 -10.68 -24.18
CA THR A 296 20.00 -11.58 -25.25
C THR A 296 21.01 -11.51 -26.37
N GLU A 297 21.64 -12.64 -26.70
CA GLU A 297 22.49 -12.77 -27.87
C GLU A 297 21.68 -13.31 -29.03
N TYR A 298 21.60 -12.53 -30.11
CA TYR A 298 20.96 -12.95 -31.36
C TYR A 298 22.00 -13.56 -32.31
N PHE A 299 21.64 -14.60 -33.07
CA PHE A 299 22.56 -15.24 -34.02
C PHE A 299 22.40 -14.71 -35.45
N GLN A 300 21.21 -14.24 -35.80
CA GLN A 300 20.91 -13.68 -37.12
C GLN A 300 21.36 -12.21 -37.23
N SER A 301 21.92 -11.84 -38.38
CA SER A 301 22.50 -10.50 -38.61
C SER A 301 21.46 -9.36 -38.53
N ALA A 302 20.24 -9.60 -39.00
CA ALA A 302 19.15 -8.63 -38.93
C ALA A 302 18.78 -8.29 -37.48
N HIS A 303 18.60 -9.29 -36.63
CA HIS A 303 18.27 -9.11 -35.20
C HIS A 303 19.41 -8.46 -34.42
N LYS A 304 20.68 -8.79 -34.72
CA LYS A 304 21.84 -8.06 -34.16
C LYS A 304 21.80 -6.57 -34.51
N GLY A 305 21.40 -6.22 -35.73
CA GLY A 305 21.25 -4.84 -36.17
C GLY A 305 20.19 -4.07 -35.36
N VAL A 306 19.05 -4.71 -35.09
CA VAL A 306 17.96 -4.19 -34.26
C VAL A 306 18.43 -3.92 -32.83
N GLN A 307 19.02 -4.92 -32.19
CA GLN A 307 19.55 -4.78 -30.82
C GLN A 307 20.53 -3.60 -30.71
N ASN A 308 21.42 -3.45 -31.69
CA ASN A 308 22.36 -2.33 -31.73
C ASN A 308 21.67 -0.96 -31.88
N LYS A 309 20.59 -0.87 -32.68
CA LYS A 309 19.79 0.36 -32.77
C LYS A 309 19.13 0.68 -31.43
N PHE A 310 18.57 -0.32 -30.75
CA PHE A 310 17.97 -0.15 -29.43
C PHE A 310 18.97 0.31 -28.38
N HIS A 311 20.13 -0.34 -28.25
CA HIS A 311 21.15 0.09 -27.28
C HIS A 311 21.64 1.53 -27.53
N LYS A 312 21.62 1.99 -28.80
CA LYS A 312 21.91 3.40 -29.13
C LYS A 312 20.77 4.34 -28.76
N ALA A 313 19.52 3.93 -28.98
CA ALA A 313 18.34 4.76 -28.71
C ALA A 313 18.02 4.85 -27.22
N LEU A 314 18.22 3.76 -26.47
CA LEU A 314 17.87 3.59 -25.06
C LEU A 314 19.11 3.08 -24.28
N PRO A 315 20.15 3.91 -24.14
CA PRO A 315 21.38 3.51 -23.46
C PRO A 315 21.10 3.13 -22.00
N GLY A 316 21.76 2.07 -21.53
CA GLY A 316 21.62 1.60 -20.14
C GLY A 316 20.38 0.76 -19.87
N LYS A 317 19.38 0.74 -20.76
CA LYS A 317 18.17 -0.10 -20.61
C LYS A 317 18.42 -1.57 -20.96
N GLN A 318 17.55 -2.42 -20.44
CA GLN A 318 17.45 -3.85 -20.70
C GLN A 318 16.14 -4.12 -21.42
N ILE A 319 16.09 -5.17 -22.25
CA ILE A 319 14.91 -5.50 -23.06
C ILE A 319 14.61 -6.98 -22.87
N ALA A 320 13.39 -7.28 -22.43
CA ALA A 320 12.84 -8.62 -22.43
C ALA A 320 11.75 -8.72 -23.50
N VAL A 321 11.84 -9.69 -24.40
CA VAL A 321 10.71 -10.04 -25.27
C VAL A 321 9.79 -10.95 -24.45
N ILE A 322 8.57 -10.47 -24.17
CA ILE A 322 7.64 -11.15 -23.26
C ILE A 322 6.54 -11.90 -23.99
N ASP A 323 6.23 -11.51 -25.24
CA ASP A 323 5.21 -12.16 -26.06
C ASP A 323 5.43 -11.90 -27.56
N ARG A 324 4.85 -12.73 -28.42
CA ARG A 324 4.91 -12.60 -29.89
C ARG A 324 3.59 -13.01 -30.54
N ASP A 325 3.29 -12.44 -31.69
CA ASP A 325 2.23 -12.93 -32.57
C ASP A 325 2.63 -14.27 -33.22
N LEU A 326 1.66 -14.98 -33.80
CA LEU A 326 1.90 -16.33 -34.35
C LEU A 326 2.92 -16.36 -35.48
N GLU A 327 3.01 -15.29 -36.26
CA GLU A 327 3.93 -15.16 -37.39
C GLU A 327 5.29 -14.54 -36.98
N HIS A 328 5.47 -14.17 -35.71
CA HIS A 328 6.65 -13.48 -35.18
C HIS A 328 6.96 -12.12 -35.85
N ASN A 329 5.99 -11.48 -36.49
CA ASN A 329 6.10 -10.17 -37.13
C ASN A 329 6.02 -9.02 -36.11
N LYS A 330 5.36 -9.26 -34.98
CA LYS A 330 5.26 -8.29 -33.89
C LYS A 330 5.58 -8.94 -32.56
N SER A 331 6.45 -8.28 -31.80
CA SER A 331 6.86 -8.71 -30.47
C SER A 331 6.43 -7.68 -29.44
N LEU A 332 5.90 -8.15 -28.32
CA LEU A 332 5.73 -7.34 -27.14
C LEU A 332 7.04 -7.35 -26.35
N ALA A 333 7.61 -6.17 -26.14
CA ALA A 333 8.86 -5.99 -25.42
C ALA A 333 8.63 -5.20 -24.14
N TYR A 334 9.30 -5.61 -23.07
CA TYR A 334 9.37 -4.88 -21.81
C TYR A 334 10.77 -4.30 -21.66
N VAL A 335 10.86 -2.98 -21.55
CA VAL A 335 12.11 -2.23 -21.48
C VAL A 335 12.24 -1.63 -20.08
N PHE A 336 13.32 -1.91 -19.38
CA PHE A 336 13.47 -1.57 -17.96
C PHE A 336 14.94 -1.38 -17.56
N ALA A 337 15.17 -0.89 -16.35
CA ALA A 337 16.48 -0.82 -15.72
C ALA A 337 16.35 -0.83 -14.19
N SER A 338 17.46 -0.71 -13.46
CA SER A 338 17.42 -0.50 -12.01
C SER A 338 16.79 0.84 -11.61
N ASP A 339 17.00 1.86 -12.44
CA ASP A 339 16.53 3.24 -12.29
C ASP A 339 15.34 3.56 -13.18
N ASP A 340 14.65 2.54 -13.68
CA ASP A 340 13.45 2.69 -14.49
C ASP A 340 12.56 1.47 -14.30
N PRO A 341 11.39 1.65 -13.67
CA PRO A 341 10.51 0.55 -13.39
C PRO A 341 9.94 -0.10 -14.65
N GLY A 342 10.06 0.54 -15.82
CA GLY A 342 9.90 -0.09 -17.12
C GLY A 342 8.65 0.32 -17.88
N SER A 343 8.71 0.08 -19.20
CA SER A 343 7.60 0.33 -20.13
C SER A 343 7.45 -0.81 -21.12
N TYR A 344 6.22 -0.99 -21.60
CA TYR A 344 5.87 -1.92 -22.66
C TYR A 344 5.92 -1.24 -24.02
N TYR A 345 6.51 -1.93 -24.99
CA TYR A 345 6.63 -1.51 -26.37
C TYR A 345 6.11 -2.60 -27.30
N LEU A 346 5.40 -2.21 -28.34
CA LEU A 346 5.14 -3.08 -29.49
C LEU A 346 6.27 -2.89 -30.48
N PHE A 347 7.02 -3.96 -30.74
CA PHE A 347 8.10 -3.98 -31.70
C PHE A 347 7.66 -4.68 -32.99
N ASP A 348 7.72 -3.94 -34.09
CA ASP A 348 7.54 -4.46 -35.44
C ASP A 348 8.88 -5.00 -35.93
N THR A 349 8.97 -6.33 -36.07
CA THR A 349 10.21 -7.02 -36.43
C THR A 349 10.52 -6.89 -37.92
N GLU A 350 9.53 -6.60 -38.77
CA GLU A 350 9.71 -6.41 -40.22
C GLU A 350 10.26 -5.00 -40.52
N ASN A 351 9.60 -3.97 -39.97
CA ASN A 351 9.94 -2.56 -40.19
C ASN A 351 11.04 -2.05 -39.25
N LEU A 352 11.36 -2.83 -38.20
CA LEU A 352 12.33 -2.48 -37.16
C LEU A 352 11.92 -1.20 -36.39
N GLU A 353 10.63 -1.05 -36.13
CA GLU A 353 10.04 0.08 -35.42
C GLU A 353 9.52 -0.34 -34.05
N ALA A 354 9.72 0.51 -33.04
CA ALA A 354 9.22 0.30 -31.70
C ALA A 354 8.25 1.42 -31.32
N ARG A 355 7.05 1.05 -30.88
CA ARG A 355 6.06 1.99 -30.39
C ARG A 355 5.79 1.75 -28.92
N HIS A 356 5.94 2.81 -28.11
CA HIS A 356 5.58 2.79 -26.70
C HIS A 356 4.08 2.54 -26.55
N LEU A 357 3.72 1.63 -25.65
CA LEU A 357 2.32 1.33 -25.28
C LEU A 357 2.00 1.93 -23.91
N TYR A 358 2.65 1.42 -22.87
CA TYR A 358 2.35 1.74 -21.47
C TYR A 358 3.62 1.89 -20.67
N GLN A 359 3.63 2.86 -19.74
CA GLN A 359 4.62 2.95 -18.68
C GLN A 359 4.07 2.26 -17.44
N LEU A 360 4.88 1.46 -16.74
CA LEU A 360 4.41 0.68 -15.61
C LEU A 360 3.95 1.56 -14.43
N TYR A 361 4.65 2.68 -14.22
CA TYR A 361 4.37 3.68 -13.20
C TYR A 361 4.64 5.09 -13.77
N PRO A 362 3.65 5.72 -14.43
CA PRO A 362 3.85 7.02 -15.08
C PRO A 362 4.24 8.15 -14.13
N GLU A 363 4.00 8.02 -12.83
CA GLU A 363 4.40 9.01 -11.83
C GLU A 363 5.91 9.15 -11.67
N PHE A 364 6.68 8.16 -12.14
CA PHE A 364 8.13 8.25 -12.24
C PHE A 364 8.61 8.93 -13.54
N ASN A 365 7.71 9.33 -14.45
CA ASN A 365 8.11 10.04 -15.67
C ASN A 365 8.81 11.37 -15.33
N GLY A 366 10.03 11.53 -15.85
CA GLY A 366 10.88 12.69 -15.55
C GLY A 366 11.40 12.72 -14.10
N LYS A 367 11.21 11.63 -13.33
CA LYS A 367 11.83 11.43 -12.04
C LYS A 367 13.12 10.64 -12.19
N ASP A 368 13.96 10.82 -11.20
CA ASP A 368 15.38 10.54 -11.29
C ASP A 368 15.72 9.48 -10.23
N LEU A 369 15.64 8.20 -10.63
CA LEU A 369 15.90 7.06 -9.76
C LEU A 369 17.40 6.73 -9.67
N ALA A 370 17.77 5.85 -8.73
CA ALA A 370 19.16 5.49 -8.47
C ALA A 370 19.60 4.31 -9.35
N PRO A 371 20.69 4.45 -10.14
CA PRO A 371 21.20 3.33 -10.93
C PRO A 371 21.92 2.31 -10.05
N SER A 372 21.91 1.06 -10.51
CA SER A 372 22.65 -0.05 -9.91
C SER A 372 23.76 -0.51 -10.84
N PHE A 373 24.85 -0.97 -10.25
CA PHE A 373 26.04 -1.45 -10.96
C PHE A 373 26.52 -2.76 -10.36
N SER A 374 27.27 -3.54 -11.14
CA SER A 374 27.91 -4.76 -10.65
C SER A 374 29.26 -4.47 -10.01
N LEU A 375 29.53 -5.13 -8.90
CA LEU A 375 30.81 -5.17 -8.21
C LEU A 375 31.27 -6.63 -8.13
N VAL A 376 32.51 -6.92 -8.49
CA VAL A 376 33.06 -8.29 -8.45
C VAL A 376 34.15 -8.36 -7.38
N SER A 377 34.03 -9.34 -6.49
CA SER A 377 35.01 -9.66 -5.45
C SER A 377 35.43 -11.13 -5.51
N HIS A 378 36.45 -11.48 -4.74
CA HIS A 378 36.87 -12.86 -4.55
C HIS A 378 36.73 -13.24 -3.09
N SER A 379 36.10 -14.38 -2.82
CA SER A 379 36.02 -14.97 -1.49
C SER A 379 37.40 -15.42 -0.98
N SER A 380 37.47 -15.77 0.30
CA SER A 380 38.68 -16.30 0.93
C SER A 380 39.21 -17.59 0.29
N ASP A 381 38.32 -18.41 -0.29
CA ASP A 381 38.63 -19.63 -1.04
C ASP A 381 38.69 -19.41 -2.57
N GLY A 382 38.70 -18.16 -3.03
CA GLY A 382 38.97 -17.78 -4.43
C GLY A 382 37.76 -17.79 -5.37
N LYS A 383 36.55 -18.02 -4.87
CA LYS A 383 35.30 -17.94 -5.65
C LYS A 383 35.03 -16.51 -6.08
N ILE A 384 34.51 -16.36 -7.29
CA ILE A 384 34.06 -15.06 -7.81
C ILE A 384 32.69 -14.78 -7.21
N ILE A 385 32.56 -13.64 -6.51
CA ILE A 385 31.32 -13.18 -5.89
C ILE A 385 30.88 -11.91 -6.61
N GLU A 386 29.72 -11.97 -7.25
CA GLU A 386 29.10 -10.82 -7.93
C GLU A 386 28.09 -10.14 -7.02
N SER A 387 28.18 -8.82 -6.92
CA SER A 387 27.32 -8.00 -6.07
C SER A 387 26.69 -6.89 -6.89
N ILE A 388 25.52 -6.42 -6.48
CA ILE A 388 24.83 -5.27 -7.05
C ILE A 388 24.94 -4.11 -6.06
N ILE A 389 25.49 -2.97 -6.50
CA ILE A 389 25.56 -1.74 -5.72
C ILE A 389 24.60 -0.72 -6.31
N THR A 390 23.71 -0.18 -5.48
CA THR A 390 22.83 0.95 -5.84
C THR A 390 23.31 2.19 -5.12
N THR A 391 23.66 3.23 -5.88
CA THR A 391 24.22 4.47 -5.32
C THR A 391 23.19 5.60 -5.38
N PRO A 392 22.92 6.29 -4.26
CA PRO A 392 21.96 7.38 -4.21
C PRO A 392 22.51 8.61 -4.92
N LYS A 393 21.63 9.41 -5.54
CA LYS A 393 22.05 10.70 -6.14
C LYS A 393 22.60 11.69 -5.10
N HIS A 394 22.05 11.64 -3.89
CA HIS A 394 22.51 12.40 -2.74
C HIS A 394 22.77 11.44 -1.59
N SER A 395 24.04 11.16 -1.32
CA SER A 395 24.45 10.23 -0.27
C SER A 395 24.40 10.87 1.11
N ASN A 396 23.88 10.12 2.08
CA ASN A 396 23.95 10.43 3.51
C ASN A 396 25.21 9.81 4.19
N GLY A 397 26.09 9.18 3.40
CA GLY A 397 27.34 8.58 3.87
C GLY A 397 27.20 7.20 4.50
N VAL A 398 26.01 6.58 4.44
CA VAL A 398 25.75 5.27 5.05
C VAL A 398 25.68 4.17 3.98
N LEU A 399 26.41 3.08 4.21
CA LEU A 399 26.29 1.83 3.46
C LEU A 399 25.33 0.88 4.18
N LEU A 400 24.40 0.31 3.43
CA LEU A 400 23.54 -0.79 3.84
C LEU A 400 24.01 -2.07 3.11
N VAL A 401 24.61 -2.98 3.85
CA VAL A 401 24.94 -4.33 3.37
C VAL A 401 23.67 -5.16 3.44
N TYR A 402 23.17 -5.59 2.28
CA TYR A 402 21.85 -6.17 2.12
C TYR A 402 21.92 -7.60 1.56
N PRO A 403 22.33 -8.61 2.37
CA PRO A 403 22.28 -10.00 1.94
C PRO A 403 20.82 -10.42 1.69
N HIS A 404 20.58 -11.08 0.56
CA HIS A 404 19.25 -11.53 0.15
C HIS A 404 18.77 -12.74 0.98
N GLY A 405 17.45 -13.01 0.95
CA GLY A 405 16.84 -14.21 1.52
C GLY A 405 17.17 -15.49 0.74
N GLY A 406 16.63 -16.64 1.15
CA GLY A 406 17.01 -17.95 0.59
C GLY A 406 17.73 -18.79 1.65
N PRO A 407 19.07 -19.00 1.58
CA PRO A 407 20.05 -18.39 0.66
C PRO A 407 20.15 -19.05 -0.71
N ILE A 408 19.65 -20.28 -0.82
CA ILE A 408 19.76 -21.11 -2.01
C ILE A 408 18.59 -20.78 -2.94
N GLY A 409 18.85 -20.59 -4.22
CA GLY A 409 17.77 -20.39 -5.21
C GLY A 409 17.46 -18.93 -5.55
N VAL A 410 18.14 -17.96 -4.92
CA VAL A 410 17.84 -16.52 -5.05
C VAL A 410 19.04 -15.78 -5.67
N ARG A 411 18.80 -14.76 -6.48
CA ARG A 411 19.84 -13.89 -7.05
C ARG A 411 19.33 -12.47 -7.17
N GLU A 412 20.25 -11.53 -7.02
CA GLU A 412 20.09 -10.11 -7.18
C GLU A 412 20.49 -9.66 -8.59
N TYR A 413 19.70 -8.73 -9.12
CA TYR A 413 19.78 -8.25 -10.49
C TYR A 413 19.82 -6.72 -10.52
N GLN A 414 20.23 -6.14 -11.65
CA GLN A 414 20.16 -4.70 -11.89
C GLN A 414 18.74 -4.30 -12.36
N PHE A 415 17.72 -4.70 -11.60
CA PHE A 415 16.31 -4.45 -11.89
C PHE A 415 15.76 -3.40 -10.93
N TYR A 416 14.65 -2.76 -11.32
CA TYR A 416 13.92 -1.89 -10.40
C TYR A 416 13.41 -2.71 -9.22
N ASN A 417 13.79 -2.28 -8.01
CA ASN A 417 13.27 -2.80 -6.75
C ASN A 417 12.77 -1.61 -5.91
N PRO A 418 11.48 -1.55 -5.54
CA PRO A 418 10.91 -0.39 -4.85
C PRO A 418 11.54 -0.14 -3.47
N GLU A 419 11.93 -1.20 -2.75
CA GLU A 419 12.56 -1.11 -1.43
C GLU A 419 13.97 -0.49 -1.54
N VAL A 420 14.76 -0.98 -2.50
CA VAL A 420 16.12 -0.46 -2.77
C VAL A 420 16.05 0.98 -3.27
N GLN A 421 15.11 1.29 -4.16
CA GLN A 421 14.93 2.66 -4.66
C GLN A 421 14.44 3.62 -3.57
N PHE A 422 13.55 3.17 -2.67
CA PHE A 422 13.15 3.95 -1.50
C PHE A 422 14.37 4.27 -0.62
N LEU A 423 15.17 3.28 -0.24
CA LEU A 423 16.37 3.48 0.59
C LEU A 423 17.40 4.37 -0.11
N ALA A 424 17.65 4.18 -1.40
CA ALA A 424 18.53 5.05 -2.17
C ALA A 424 18.00 6.50 -2.23
N ASN A 425 16.69 6.67 -2.38
CA ASN A 425 16.03 7.98 -2.31
C ASN A 425 16.15 8.64 -0.92
N ARG A 426 16.30 7.87 0.16
CA ARG A 426 16.64 8.36 1.52
C ARG A 426 18.13 8.65 1.73
N GLY A 427 18.95 8.38 0.72
CA GLY A 427 20.38 8.70 0.67
C GLY A 427 21.31 7.55 1.05
N TYR A 428 20.79 6.34 1.23
CA TYR A 428 21.60 5.15 1.56
C TYR A 428 22.27 4.59 0.31
N THR A 429 23.52 4.14 0.42
CA THR A 429 24.13 3.24 -0.58
C THR A 429 23.79 1.81 -0.21
N ILE A 430 23.36 0.99 -1.15
CA ILE A 430 22.92 -0.39 -0.89
C ILE A 430 23.85 -1.36 -1.62
N LEU A 431 24.39 -2.35 -0.91
CA LEU A 431 25.18 -3.45 -1.47
C LEU A 431 24.42 -4.76 -1.29
N GLN A 432 23.90 -5.29 -2.38
CA GLN A 432 23.28 -6.62 -2.44
C GLN A 432 24.32 -7.63 -2.97
N VAL A 433 24.44 -8.80 -2.35
CA VAL A 433 25.54 -9.74 -2.63
C VAL A 433 25.00 -11.07 -3.13
N ASN A 434 25.45 -11.53 -4.31
CA ASN A 434 25.19 -12.90 -4.77
C ASN A 434 26.30 -13.83 -4.28
N PHE A 435 26.18 -14.23 -3.02
CA PHE A 435 27.06 -15.19 -2.37
C PHE A 435 26.85 -16.62 -2.89
N ARG A 436 27.73 -17.57 -2.53
CA ARG A 436 27.52 -18.98 -2.88
C ARG A 436 26.14 -19.45 -2.42
N GLY A 437 25.40 -20.10 -3.31
CA GLY A 437 23.97 -20.41 -3.12
C GLY A 437 23.08 -19.69 -4.13
N SER A 438 23.52 -18.53 -4.63
CA SER A 438 22.74 -17.80 -5.62
C SER A 438 22.64 -18.55 -6.95
N ILE A 439 21.49 -18.42 -7.63
CA ILE A 439 21.24 -19.09 -8.93
C ILE A 439 21.91 -18.35 -10.09
N GLY A 440 22.03 -19.00 -11.24
CA GLY A 440 22.55 -18.37 -12.45
C GLY A 440 24.07 -18.45 -12.61
N PHE A 441 24.77 -19.11 -11.69
CA PHE A 441 26.22 -19.31 -11.69
C PHE A 441 26.61 -20.80 -11.83
N GLY A 442 25.65 -21.70 -12.08
CA GLY A 442 25.83 -23.15 -12.12
C GLY A 442 25.47 -23.86 -10.81
N LYS A 443 25.21 -25.17 -10.90
CA LYS A 443 24.77 -26.02 -9.78
C LYS A 443 25.79 -26.08 -8.66
N THR A 444 27.07 -26.15 -8.99
CA THR A 444 28.14 -26.25 -7.99
C THR A 444 28.15 -25.05 -7.06
N PHE A 445 28.01 -23.84 -7.61
CA PHE A 445 27.95 -22.62 -6.80
C PHE A 445 26.72 -22.59 -5.88
N ASN A 446 25.61 -23.17 -6.31
CA ASN A 446 24.39 -23.31 -5.52
C ASN A 446 24.53 -24.36 -4.40
N GLU A 447 25.06 -25.54 -4.72
CA GLU A 447 25.24 -26.67 -3.81
C GLU A 447 26.31 -26.42 -2.73
N GLU A 448 27.33 -25.59 -3.03
CA GLU A 448 28.37 -25.21 -2.07
C GLU A 448 27.86 -24.36 -0.90
N ALA A 449 26.62 -23.86 -0.94
CA ALA A 449 25.99 -23.13 0.16
C ALA A 449 25.36 -24.03 1.22
N VAL A 450 25.09 -25.29 0.89
CA VAL A 450 24.39 -26.23 1.77
C VAL A 450 25.21 -26.41 3.06
N GLY A 451 24.58 -26.14 4.21
CA GLY A 451 25.24 -26.27 5.51
C GLY A 451 26.27 -25.17 5.85
N GLN A 452 26.31 -24.09 5.06
CA GLN A 452 27.29 -23.01 5.20
C GLN A 452 26.77 -21.74 5.91
N TRP A 453 25.60 -21.81 6.54
CA TRP A 453 25.07 -20.71 7.35
C TRP A 453 26.02 -20.38 8.51
N GLY A 454 26.43 -19.12 8.60
CA GLY A 454 27.37 -18.59 9.58
C GLY A 454 28.84 -18.88 9.24
N LYS A 455 29.12 -19.43 8.05
CA LYS A 455 30.44 -19.94 7.61
C LYS A 455 30.85 -19.24 6.30
N LEU A 456 30.95 -20.01 5.21
CA LEU A 456 31.50 -19.55 3.94
C LEU A 456 30.58 -18.55 3.20
N ILE A 457 29.26 -18.62 3.41
CA ILE A 457 28.34 -17.63 2.81
C ILE A 457 28.62 -16.24 3.39
N GLU A 458 28.79 -16.13 4.71
CA GLU A 458 29.14 -14.86 5.34
C GLU A 458 30.56 -14.39 4.94
N ASP A 459 31.50 -15.30 4.68
CA ASP A 459 32.83 -14.92 4.16
C ASP A 459 32.75 -14.33 2.75
N ASP A 460 31.83 -14.80 1.92
CA ASP A 460 31.55 -14.19 0.60
C ASP A 460 31.01 -12.76 0.76
N VAL A 461 30.08 -12.55 1.69
CA VAL A 461 29.53 -11.21 1.97
C VAL A 461 30.60 -10.28 2.54
N ILE A 462 31.42 -10.74 3.48
CA ILE A 462 32.55 -9.98 4.03
C ILE A 462 33.53 -9.56 2.92
N SER A 463 33.78 -10.43 1.95
CA SER A 463 34.67 -10.14 0.81
C SER A 463 34.08 -9.06 -0.10
N ALA A 464 32.77 -9.09 -0.35
CA ALA A 464 32.07 -8.04 -1.08
C ALA A 464 32.09 -6.69 -0.34
N VAL A 465 31.93 -6.69 0.99
CA VAL A 465 32.03 -5.48 1.83
C VAL A 465 33.45 -4.90 1.77
N ALA A 466 34.47 -5.74 1.88
CA ALA A 466 35.86 -5.30 1.75
C ALA A 466 36.13 -4.66 0.38
N LYS A 467 35.58 -5.26 -0.69
CA LYS A 467 35.69 -4.74 -2.05
C LYS A 467 35.00 -3.39 -2.23
N VAL A 468 33.76 -3.21 -1.74
CA VAL A 468 33.05 -1.93 -1.90
C VAL A 468 33.78 -0.80 -1.16
N LYS A 469 34.37 -1.08 0.01
CA LYS A 469 35.13 -0.09 0.78
C LYS A 469 36.45 0.33 0.14
N GLN A 470 36.97 -0.44 -0.82
CA GLN A 470 38.13 -0.03 -1.62
C GLN A 470 37.75 0.99 -2.68
N GLU A 471 36.50 0.96 -3.16
CA GLU A 471 36.01 1.82 -4.25
C GLU A 471 35.24 3.04 -3.74
N TYR A 472 34.64 2.94 -2.55
CA TYR A 472 33.77 3.96 -1.96
C TYR A 472 34.13 4.20 -0.49
N SER A 473 33.87 5.42 -0.02
CA SER A 473 34.06 5.81 1.37
C SER A 473 32.71 5.98 2.06
N PHE A 474 32.57 5.38 3.25
CA PHE A 474 31.35 5.43 4.06
C PHE A 474 31.68 5.93 5.46
N GLN A 475 30.80 6.74 6.03
CA GLN A 475 30.88 7.21 7.41
C GLN A 475 30.30 6.18 8.39
N LYS A 476 29.29 5.44 7.93
CA LYS A 476 28.59 4.41 8.71
C LYS A 476 28.28 3.21 7.84
N ILE A 477 28.28 2.03 8.43
CA ILE A 477 27.95 0.78 7.74
C ILE A 477 26.95 0.03 8.60
N CYS A 478 25.82 -0.35 8.03
CA CYS A 478 24.86 -1.23 8.67
C CYS A 478 24.57 -2.43 7.80
N THR A 479 24.12 -3.50 8.43
CA THR A 479 23.63 -4.69 7.71
C THR A 479 22.14 -4.84 7.92
N ILE A 480 21.42 -5.10 6.83
CA ILE A 480 19.97 -5.20 6.77
C ILE A 480 19.57 -6.41 5.93
N GLY A 481 18.62 -7.22 6.35
CA GLY A 481 18.17 -8.32 5.51
C GLY A 481 16.89 -8.98 6.00
N ALA A 482 16.24 -9.72 5.09
CA ALA A 482 15.03 -10.48 5.36
C ALA A 482 15.28 -11.98 5.31
N SER A 483 14.56 -12.79 6.11
CA SER A 483 14.69 -14.26 6.11
C SER A 483 16.11 -14.72 6.45
N TYR A 484 16.75 -15.54 5.61
CA TYR A 484 18.20 -15.81 5.69
C TYR A 484 19.03 -14.51 5.72
N GLY A 485 18.67 -13.48 4.96
CA GLY A 485 19.34 -12.19 5.01
C GLY A 485 19.28 -11.53 6.40
N GLY A 486 18.20 -11.77 7.16
CA GLY A 486 18.09 -11.33 8.55
C GLY A 486 19.03 -12.11 9.49
N TYR A 487 19.12 -13.43 9.29
CA TYR A 487 20.14 -14.28 9.95
C TYR A 487 21.55 -13.80 9.64
N SER A 488 21.86 -13.62 8.34
CA SER A 488 23.18 -13.22 7.85
C SER A 488 23.55 -11.84 8.38
N SER A 489 22.60 -10.90 8.41
CA SER A 489 22.81 -9.57 9.00
C SER A 489 23.21 -9.64 10.47
N MET A 490 22.54 -10.47 11.27
CA MET A 490 22.95 -10.69 12.66
C MET A 490 24.34 -11.32 12.75
N MET A 491 24.63 -12.33 11.92
CA MET A 491 25.92 -13.01 11.91
C MET A 491 27.09 -12.12 11.47
N LEU A 492 26.87 -11.22 10.50
CA LEU A 492 27.86 -10.24 10.06
C LEU A 492 28.22 -9.29 11.20
N ALA A 493 27.22 -8.75 11.91
CA ALA A 493 27.45 -7.90 13.08
C ALA A 493 28.15 -8.65 14.23
N ILE A 494 27.89 -9.96 14.39
CA ILE A 494 28.55 -10.81 15.40
C ILE A 494 30.01 -11.11 15.03
N ARG A 495 30.29 -11.39 13.75
CA ARG A 495 31.62 -11.81 13.26
C ARG A 495 32.57 -10.64 13.03
N GLN A 496 32.03 -9.47 12.69
CA GLN A 496 32.78 -8.24 12.41
C GLN A 496 32.22 -7.06 13.24
N PRO A 497 32.24 -7.12 14.59
CA PRO A 497 31.57 -6.14 15.44
C PRO A 497 32.13 -4.72 15.35
N GLU A 498 33.35 -4.55 14.85
CA GLU A 498 33.97 -3.24 14.62
C GLU A 498 33.64 -2.64 13.24
N GLU A 499 33.10 -3.46 12.33
CA GLU A 499 32.81 -3.06 10.95
C GLU A 499 31.44 -2.39 10.82
N TYR A 500 30.48 -2.78 11.67
CA TYR A 500 29.10 -2.33 11.59
C TYR A 500 28.75 -1.35 12.72
N ASP A 501 27.91 -0.38 12.42
CA ASP A 501 27.34 0.59 13.35
C ASP A 501 25.90 0.24 13.77
N CYS A 502 25.20 -0.61 13.01
CA CYS A 502 23.87 -1.11 13.34
C CYS A 502 23.49 -2.38 12.56
N VAL A 503 22.46 -3.08 13.04
CA VAL A 503 21.91 -4.29 12.41
C VAL A 503 20.38 -4.25 12.35
N ILE A 504 19.82 -4.64 11.21
CA ILE A 504 18.38 -4.77 11.00
C ILE A 504 18.10 -6.19 10.48
N SER A 505 17.26 -6.94 11.20
CA SER A 505 16.85 -8.28 10.81
C SER A 505 15.34 -8.35 10.69
N MET A 506 14.86 -8.66 9.48
CA MET A 506 13.44 -8.76 9.14
C MET A 506 13.08 -10.22 8.94
N TYR A 507 12.06 -10.72 9.62
CA TYR A 507 11.57 -12.10 9.45
C TYR A 507 12.71 -13.15 9.58
N GLY A 508 13.73 -12.84 10.38
CA GLY A 508 14.99 -13.57 10.40
C GLY A 508 14.95 -14.84 11.24
N VAL A 509 15.87 -15.77 10.95
CA VAL A 509 16.11 -16.98 11.75
C VAL A 509 17.20 -16.69 12.78
N TYR A 510 17.02 -17.08 14.05
CA TYR A 510 18.00 -16.76 15.12
C TYR A 510 18.53 -18.00 15.85
N ASP A 511 17.77 -19.10 15.91
CA ASP A 511 18.17 -20.39 16.50
C ASP A 511 17.99 -21.48 15.42
N LEU A 512 19.09 -21.91 14.79
CA LEU A 512 19.06 -22.92 13.72
C LEU A 512 18.51 -24.28 14.20
N PRO A 513 18.88 -24.78 15.40
CA PRO A 513 18.25 -25.98 15.97
C PRO A 513 16.72 -25.90 16.10
N LEU A 514 16.15 -24.70 16.24
CA LEU A 514 14.70 -24.53 16.40
C LEU A 514 13.95 -24.85 15.09
N LEU A 515 14.60 -24.73 13.92
CA LEU A 515 13.99 -25.08 12.63
C LEU A 515 13.58 -26.56 12.54
N PHE A 516 14.30 -27.44 13.27
CA PHE A 516 14.02 -28.88 13.34
C PHE A 516 12.93 -29.26 14.35
N ASN A 517 12.47 -28.33 15.19
CA ASN A 517 11.59 -28.63 16.34
C ASN A 517 10.33 -27.72 16.41
N THR A 518 9.97 -27.02 15.35
CA THR A 518 8.77 -26.18 15.28
C THR A 518 7.49 -27.04 15.39
N SER A 519 6.63 -26.70 16.35
CA SER A 519 5.62 -27.60 16.93
C SER A 519 4.42 -27.97 16.03
N ASN A 520 4.25 -27.33 14.87
CA ASN A 520 3.13 -27.59 13.95
C ASN A 520 3.51 -28.46 12.72
N LEU A 521 4.80 -28.63 12.43
CA LEU A 521 5.33 -29.36 11.25
C LEU A 521 6.05 -30.66 11.63
N LYS A 522 5.79 -31.16 12.86
CA LYS A 522 6.59 -32.18 13.55
C LYS A 522 6.70 -33.57 12.91
N MET A 523 6.20 -33.83 11.70
CA MET A 523 6.07 -35.20 11.18
C MET A 523 5.95 -35.32 9.64
N GLN A 524 6.69 -34.54 8.83
CA GLN A 524 6.82 -34.84 7.40
C GLN A 524 8.30 -34.90 7.02
N GLU A 525 8.74 -36.06 6.54
CA GLU A 525 10.12 -36.36 6.14
C GLU A 525 10.70 -35.29 5.19
N GLY A 526 9.90 -34.86 4.21
CA GLY A 526 10.31 -33.83 3.24
C GLY A 526 10.55 -32.42 3.82
N TYR A 527 9.94 -32.05 4.95
CA TYR A 527 10.25 -30.76 5.59
C TYR A 527 11.63 -30.81 6.26
N LEU A 528 11.93 -31.90 6.97
CA LEU A 528 13.25 -32.08 7.61
C LEU A 528 14.36 -32.15 6.56
N GLU A 529 14.12 -32.86 5.46
CA GLU A 529 15.05 -32.91 4.33
C GLU A 529 15.30 -31.53 3.73
N SER A 530 14.24 -30.72 3.51
CA SER A 530 14.38 -29.34 3.01
C SER A 530 15.19 -28.45 3.97
N VAL A 531 14.95 -28.58 5.28
CA VAL A 531 15.73 -27.87 6.30
C VAL A 531 17.19 -28.32 6.26
N SER A 532 17.48 -29.63 6.30
CA SER A 532 18.84 -30.18 6.20
C SER A 532 19.54 -29.76 4.90
N ARG A 533 18.82 -29.72 3.78
CA ARG A 533 19.34 -29.27 2.48
C ARG A 533 19.69 -27.79 2.46
N THR A 534 19.22 -27.02 3.44
CA THR A 534 19.51 -25.59 3.56
C THR A 534 20.58 -25.33 4.62
N VAL A 535 20.30 -25.70 5.87
CA VAL A 535 21.16 -25.36 7.02
C VAL A 535 22.18 -26.45 7.37
N GLY A 536 22.11 -27.62 6.73
CA GLY A 536 22.90 -28.80 7.06
C GLY A 536 22.20 -29.71 8.08
N GLU A 537 22.76 -30.89 8.29
CA GLU A 537 22.23 -31.85 9.28
C GLU A 537 22.23 -31.30 10.70
N MET A 538 21.30 -31.80 11.52
CA MET A 538 21.18 -31.41 12.92
C MET A 538 22.42 -31.84 13.72
N ASP A 539 23.33 -30.90 13.95
CA ASP A 539 24.54 -31.07 14.77
C ASP A 539 24.82 -29.86 15.68
N GLU A 540 25.87 -29.96 16.51
CA GLU A 540 26.25 -28.87 17.41
C GLU A 540 26.72 -27.59 16.69
N SER A 541 27.16 -27.69 15.43
CA SER A 541 27.60 -26.53 14.65
C SER A 541 26.44 -25.58 14.38
N LEU A 542 25.21 -26.09 14.23
CA LEU A 542 24.02 -25.25 14.08
C LEU A 542 23.80 -24.35 15.30
N ALA A 543 23.97 -24.90 16.50
CA ALA A 543 23.88 -24.12 17.73
C ALA A 543 25.03 -23.08 17.82
N ARG A 544 26.26 -23.48 17.46
CA ARG A 544 27.42 -22.55 17.46
C ARG A 544 27.27 -21.41 16.46
N ASN A 545 26.53 -21.61 15.37
CA ASN A 545 26.29 -20.61 14.33
C ASN A 545 24.90 -19.97 14.44
N SER A 546 24.25 -20.02 15.61
CA SER A 546 22.95 -19.39 15.83
C SER A 546 23.10 -18.00 16.47
N PRO A 547 22.60 -16.91 15.86
CA PRO A 547 22.60 -15.57 16.46
C PRO A 547 22.08 -15.54 17.91
N PHE A 548 21.07 -16.36 18.22
CA PHE A 548 20.52 -16.50 19.56
C PHE A 548 21.56 -16.97 20.59
N ARG A 549 22.50 -17.84 20.22
CA ARG A 549 23.56 -18.34 21.12
C ARG A 549 24.74 -17.37 21.24
N LEU A 550 24.81 -16.40 20.34
CA LEU A 550 25.89 -15.42 20.22
C LEU A 550 25.40 -13.98 20.48
N ALA A 551 24.20 -13.83 21.05
CA ALA A 551 23.52 -12.54 21.18
C ALA A 551 24.30 -11.52 22.04
N ASP A 552 25.15 -11.99 22.95
CA ASP A 552 26.05 -11.17 23.78
C ASP A 552 27.15 -10.48 22.97
N ARG A 553 27.41 -10.93 21.74
CA ARG A 553 28.38 -10.33 20.82
C ARG A 553 27.80 -9.20 19.97
N ILE A 554 26.48 -9.01 19.98
CA ILE A 554 25.85 -7.88 19.27
C ILE A 554 26.00 -6.63 20.15
N SER A 555 26.99 -5.81 19.82
CA SER A 555 27.34 -4.58 20.54
C SER A 555 26.71 -3.31 19.95
N VAL A 556 26.07 -3.43 18.79
CA VAL A 556 25.50 -2.30 18.03
C VAL A 556 23.98 -2.23 18.20
N PRO A 557 23.35 -1.05 17.97
CA PRO A 557 21.91 -0.95 17.90
C PRO A 557 21.30 -1.94 16.91
N ALA A 558 20.28 -2.67 17.36
CA ALA A 558 19.60 -3.69 16.59
C ALA A 558 18.12 -3.35 16.40
N LEU A 559 17.57 -3.70 15.23
CA LEU A 559 16.13 -3.71 14.95
C LEU A 559 15.72 -5.11 14.50
N ILE A 560 14.74 -5.70 15.19
CA ILE A 560 14.11 -6.95 14.79
C ILE A 560 12.67 -6.66 14.35
N ILE A 561 12.35 -7.05 13.12
CA ILE A 561 11.01 -6.97 12.52
C ILE A 561 10.48 -8.40 12.34
N ALA A 562 9.23 -8.66 12.72
CA ALA A 562 8.62 -9.99 12.59
C ALA A 562 7.14 -9.93 12.21
N GLY A 563 6.67 -10.97 11.51
CA GLY A 563 5.24 -11.25 11.35
C GLY A 563 4.77 -12.21 12.44
N LYS A 564 3.59 -11.98 13.02
CA LYS A 564 3.04 -12.88 14.05
C LYS A 564 2.52 -14.19 13.45
N GLU A 565 2.21 -14.18 12.17
CA GLU A 565 1.69 -15.30 11.38
C GLU A 565 2.75 -15.91 10.46
N ASP A 566 4.03 -15.56 10.65
CA ASP A 566 5.16 -16.14 9.92
C ASP A 566 5.26 -17.64 10.22
N ASP A 567 5.24 -18.47 9.18
CA ASP A 567 5.37 -19.93 9.23
C ASP A 567 6.68 -20.44 8.62
N ILE A 568 7.51 -19.55 8.05
CA ILE A 568 8.83 -19.85 7.49
C ILE A 568 9.89 -19.66 8.57
N SER A 569 9.99 -18.45 9.13
CA SER A 569 10.81 -18.15 10.30
C SER A 569 9.90 -17.82 11.48
N GLY A 570 9.24 -18.86 11.98
CA GLY A 570 8.16 -18.76 12.95
C GLY A 570 8.38 -17.71 14.04
N PHE A 571 7.34 -16.96 14.40
CA PHE A 571 7.40 -15.81 15.33
C PHE A 571 8.21 -16.05 16.62
N GLU A 572 8.25 -17.30 17.10
CA GLU A 572 9.04 -17.74 18.25
C GLU A 572 10.55 -17.46 18.08
N GLN A 573 11.10 -17.55 16.86
CA GLN A 573 12.48 -17.17 16.55
C GLN A 573 12.76 -15.74 17.02
N ALA A 574 11.99 -14.78 16.52
CA ALA A 574 12.15 -13.37 16.83
C ALA A 574 11.83 -13.06 18.29
N ASN A 575 10.80 -13.70 18.87
CA ASN A 575 10.39 -13.49 20.25
C ASN A 575 11.46 -13.96 21.26
N ARG A 576 12.13 -15.10 21.01
CA ARG A 576 13.26 -15.57 21.82
C ARG A 576 14.45 -14.63 21.76
N MET A 577 14.84 -14.23 20.55
CA MET A 577 15.96 -13.31 20.36
C MET A 577 15.71 -11.98 21.07
N ARG A 578 14.53 -11.39 20.88
CA ARG A 578 14.09 -10.19 21.60
C ARG A 578 14.21 -10.35 23.11
N TYR A 579 13.67 -11.44 23.67
CA TYR A 579 13.72 -11.69 25.11
C TYR A 579 15.16 -11.75 25.64
N LEU A 580 16.05 -12.45 24.93
CA LEU A 580 17.44 -12.58 25.32
C LEU A 580 18.19 -11.26 25.22
N MET A 581 18.06 -10.51 24.11
CA MET A 581 18.70 -9.21 23.95
C MET A 581 18.23 -8.20 25.02
N GLN A 582 16.95 -8.23 25.39
CA GLN A 582 16.43 -7.42 26.50
C GLN A 582 17.04 -7.81 27.85
N LYS A 583 17.22 -9.11 28.12
CA LYS A 583 17.91 -9.61 29.32
C LYS A 583 19.37 -9.17 29.38
N LEU A 584 20.04 -9.16 28.24
CA LEU A 584 21.41 -8.69 28.07
C LEU A 584 21.52 -7.16 28.12
N LYS A 585 20.39 -6.45 28.14
CA LYS A 585 20.31 -4.98 28.08
C LYS A 585 20.96 -4.40 26.82
N SER A 586 20.93 -5.16 25.72
CA SER A 586 21.34 -4.69 24.40
C SER A 586 20.44 -3.53 23.94
N ASP A 587 20.95 -2.65 23.09
CA ASP A 587 20.13 -1.62 22.45
C ASP A 587 19.31 -2.26 21.30
N ILE A 588 18.12 -2.74 21.64
CA ILE A 588 17.22 -3.46 20.73
C ILE A 588 15.88 -2.75 20.58
N GLU A 589 15.48 -2.52 19.33
CA GLU A 589 14.11 -2.21 18.94
C GLU A 589 13.43 -3.43 18.32
N PHE A 590 12.13 -3.59 18.60
CA PHE A 590 11.35 -4.71 18.12
C PHE A 590 9.97 -4.25 17.65
N ILE A 591 9.56 -4.71 16.48
CA ILE A 591 8.22 -4.53 15.94
C ILE A 591 7.70 -5.88 15.42
N ALA A 592 6.46 -6.19 15.79
CA ALA A 592 5.77 -7.40 15.37
C ALA A 592 4.42 -7.02 14.77
N TYR A 593 4.19 -7.46 13.54
CA TYR A 593 2.98 -7.13 12.80
C TYR A 593 1.90 -8.20 12.94
N ASP A 594 0.68 -7.77 13.23
CA ASP A 594 -0.57 -8.54 13.24
C ASP A 594 -1.06 -8.78 11.80
N GLY A 595 -1.46 -10.01 11.48
CA GLY A 595 -1.95 -10.40 10.15
C GLY A 595 -0.86 -10.46 9.07
N VAL A 596 0.42 -10.59 9.45
CA VAL A 596 1.57 -10.58 8.56
C VAL A 596 2.36 -11.87 8.72
N GLY A 597 2.60 -12.55 7.60
CA GLY A 597 3.42 -13.76 7.52
C GLY A 597 4.91 -13.44 7.36
N HIS A 598 5.56 -14.12 6.43
CA HIS A 598 6.99 -13.94 6.10
C HIS A 598 7.25 -12.71 5.19
N GLY A 599 6.67 -11.57 5.54
CA GLY A 599 6.65 -10.35 4.70
C GLY A 599 5.26 -9.73 4.60
N HIS A 600 5.19 -8.44 4.29
CA HIS A 600 3.93 -7.76 4.02
C HIS A 600 3.36 -8.16 2.65
N SER A 601 2.05 -8.40 2.58
CA SER A 601 1.33 -8.65 1.33
C SER A 601 0.68 -7.38 0.73
N THR A 602 0.91 -6.22 1.34
CA THR A 602 0.31 -4.94 0.95
C THR A 602 1.36 -3.85 0.97
N TRP A 603 1.32 -2.99 -0.04
CA TRP A 603 2.24 -1.84 -0.19
C TRP A 603 2.20 -0.87 1.00
N ASN A 604 1.04 -0.67 1.62
CA ASN A 604 0.92 0.16 2.84
C ASN A 604 1.71 -0.42 4.02
N GLY A 605 1.73 -1.75 4.15
CA GLY A 605 2.51 -2.44 5.17
C GLY A 605 4.01 -2.31 4.91
N GLU A 606 4.44 -2.48 3.66
CA GLU A 606 5.83 -2.26 3.24
C GLU A 606 6.26 -0.80 3.49
N TYR A 607 5.42 0.18 3.12
CA TYR A 607 5.67 1.58 3.44
C TYR A 607 5.86 1.78 4.95
N HIS A 608 4.98 1.25 5.80
CA HIS A 608 5.16 1.35 7.25
C HIS A 608 6.51 0.77 7.67
N GLN A 609 6.87 -0.43 7.20
CA GLN A 609 8.11 -1.09 7.55
C GLN A 609 9.33 -0.24 7.19
N TYR A 610 9.42 0.22 5.94
CA TYR A 610 10.59 0.96 5.45
C TYR A 610 10.67 2.39 6.00
N ALA A 611 9.53 3.04 6.29
CA ALA A 611 9.52 4.30 7.03
C ALA A 611 10.03 4.12 8.47
N TYR A 612 9.65 3.02 9.13
CA TYR A 612 10.15 2.68 10.46
C TYR A 612 11.66 2.39 10.45
N ILE A 613 12.14 1.69 9.41
CA ILE A 613 13.57 1.42 9.19
C ILE A 613 14.36 2.73 8.99
N ASP A 614 13.88 3.65 8.15
CA ASP A 614 14.55 4.94 7.93
C ASP A 614 14.61 5.77 9.24
N ASP A 615 13.53 5.82 10.03
CA ASP A 615 13.55 6.48 11.34
C ASP A 615 14.55 5.83 12.31
N PHE A 616 14.60 4.49 12.36
CA PHE A 616 15.57 3.76 13.17
C PHE A 616 17.01 4.12 12.77
N LEU A 617 17.35 4.00 11.49
CA LEU A 617 18.68 4.32 10.96
C LEU A 617 19.07 5.75 11.30
N ARG A 618 18.20 6.73 11.03
CA ARG A 618 18.47 8.14 11.30
C ARG A 618 18.72 8.43 12.77
N ARG A 619 17.92 7.85 13.67
CA ARG A 619 18.08 8.05 15.11
C ARG A 619 19.34 7.40 15.65
N LYS A 620 19.58 6.15 15.30
CA LYS A 620 20.71 5.37 15.85
C LYS A 620 22.05 5.86 15.31
N LEU A 621 22.08 6.29 14.05
CA LEU A 621 23.30 6.80 13.40
C LEU A 621 23.44 8.33 13.49
N SER A 622 22.46 9.02 14.09
CA SER A 622 22.44 10.49 14.19
C SER A 622 22.54 11.22 12.84
N ILE A 623 21.90 10.68 11.80
CA ILE A 623 21.93 11.22 10.44
C ILE A 623 21.18 12.56 10.41
N LYS A 624 21.86 13.62 9.98
CA LYS A 624 21.28 14.97 9.82
C LYS A 624 21.27 15.36 8.35
N ASP A 625 20.23 14.93 7.64
CA ASP A 625 20.02 15.33 6.25
C ASP A 625 18.77 16.18 6.09
N LYS A 626 18.97 17.50 5.99
CA LYS A 626 17.87 18.46 5.87
C LYS A 626 17.15 18.38 4.52
N LYS A 627 17.78 17.81 3.47
CA LYS A 627 17.20 17.80 2.12
C LYS A 627 15.93 16.94 2.05
N VAL A 628 15.83 15.93 2.92
CA VAL A 628 14.70 15.00 2.95
C VAL A 628 13.64 15.38 4.00
N ASN A 629 13.80 16.49 4.73
CA ASN A 629 12.98 16.81 5.91
C ASN A 629 11.47 16.79 5.64
N ASN A 630 11.02 17.38 4.52
CA ASN A 630 9.60 17.46 4.18
C ASN A 630 9.03 16.05 4.01
N ILE A 631 9.70 15.22 3.21
CA ILE A 631 9.24 13.85 2.95
C ILE A 631 9.35 12.98 4.21
N LEU A 632 10.39 13.16 5.02
CA LEU A 632 10.51 12.47 6.31
C LEU A 632 9.35 12.86 7.24
N ALA A 633 8.88 14.10 7.17
CA ALA A 633 7.73 14.54 7.95
C ALA A 633 6.44 13.80 7.54
N ASP A 634 6.26 13.50 6.25
CA ASP A 634 5.15 12.69 5.72
C ASP A 634 5.22 11.24 6.22
N ASP A 635 6.39 10.61 6.11
CA ASP A 635 6.65 9.24 6.61
C ASP A 635 6.34 9.13 8.11
N LEU A 636 6.78 10.11 8.90
CA LEU A 636 6.54 10.13 10.34
C LEU A 636 5.06 10.39 10.68
N LEU A 637 4.35 11.21 9.89
CA LEU A 637 2.90 11.37 10.07
C LEU A 637 2.16 10.07 9.72
N PHE A 638 2.61 9.35 8.69
CA PHE A 638 2.06 8.04 8.32
C PHE A 638 2.24 7.03 9.46
N LEU A 639 3.44 6.93 10.05
CA LEU A 639 3.70 6.10 11.24
C LEU A 639 2.82 6.51 12.44
N SER A 640 2.67 7.82 12.68
CA SER A 640 1.80 8.33 13.74
C SER A 640 0.34 7.88 13.56
N ASN A 641 -0.17 7.96 12.33
CA ASN A 641 -1.54 7.57 12.00
C ASN A 641 -1.79 6.07 12.15
N SER A 642 -0.81 5.25 11.78
CA SER A 642 -0.91 3.79 11.88
C SER A 642 -0.89 3.31 13.33
N TYR A 643 -0.01 3.85 14.19
CA TYR A 643 -0.05 3.59 15.63
C TYR A 643 -1.32 4.10 16.31
N ARG A 644 -1.88 5.22 15.86
CA ARG A 644 -3.16 5.74 16.40
C ARG A 644 -4.32 4.79 16.12
N GLN A 645 -4.35 4.23 14.91
CA GLN A 645 -5.44 3.39 14.43
C GLN A 645 -5.25 1.91 14.75
N GLY A 646 -4.04 1.50 15.15
CA GLY A 646 -3.69 0.09 15.31
C GLY A 646 -3.67 -0.68 14.00
N ILE A 647 -3.18 -0.05 12.92
CA ILE A 647 -3.03 -0.73 11.63
C ILE A 647 -1.73 -1.55 11.68
N TRP A 648 -1.83 -2.86 11.41
CA TRP A 648 -0.78 -3.89 11.51
C TRP A 648 -0.14 -4.07 12.89
N THR A 649 -0.36 -3.18 13.85
CA THR A 649 0.15 -3.28 15.22
C THR A 649 -0.96 -2.91 16.19
N SER A 650 -0.84 -3.27 17.46
CA SER A 650 -1.80 -2.80 18.47
C SER A 650 -1.76 -1.27 18.60
N PRO A 651 -2.93 -0.58 18.78
CA PRO A 651 -2.95 0.86 18.98
C PRO A 651 -2.01 1.32 20.10
N ASP A 652 -1.19 2.33 19.83
CA ASP A 652 -0.22 2.90 20.78
C ASP A 652 -0.24 4.43 20.69
N SER A 653 -1.00 5.06 21.59
CA SER A 653 -1.15 6.51 21.64
C SER A 653 0.15 7.24 21.98
N ASN A 654 1.05 6.61 22.74
CA ASN A 654 2.33 7.21 23.10
C ASN A 654 3.28 7.22 21.90
N LYS A 655 3.44 6.09 21.20
CA LYS A 655 4.23 6.04 19.95
C LYS A 655 3.63 6.95 18.89
N SER A 656 2.31 6.96 18.74
CA SER A 656 1.62 7.85 17.81
C SER A 656 1.98 9.32 18.08
N LEU A 657 1.95 9.75 19.35
CA LEU A 657 2.31 11.12 19.74
C LEU A 657 3.80 11.42 19.52
N VAL A 658 4.70 10.46 19.77
CA VAL A 658 6.14 10.62 19.50
C VAL A 658 6.36 10.91 18.01
N TYR A 659 5.77 10.11 17.12
CA TYR A 659 5.90 10.30 15.68
C TYR A 659 5.20 11.58 15.20
N LEU A 660 4.03 11.90 15.75
CA LEU A 660 3.33 13.17 15.47
C LEU A 660 4.21 14.37 15.79
N ASN A 661 4.84 14.35 16.97
CA ASN A 661 5.73 15.41 17.41
C ASN A 661 6.97 15.51 16.53
N LYS A 662 7.61 14.40 16.15
CA LYS A 662 8.75 14.42 15.21
C LYS A 662 8.33 15.03 13.85
N SER A 663 7.20 14.59 13.29
CA SER A 663 6.67 15.13 12.03
C SER A 663 6.38 16.64 12.12
N ALA A 664 5.73 17.09 13.20
CA ALA A 664 5.45 18.51 13.43
C ALA A 664 6.73 19.36 13.55
N GLN A 665 7.78 18.81 14.18
CA GLN A 665 9.09 19.45 14.32
C GLN A 665 9.83 19.58 12.98
N LEU A 666 9.63 18.63 12.06
CA LEU A 666 10.19 18.69 10.71
C LEU A 666 9.44 19.64 9.77
N GLY A 667 8.26 20.10 10.16
CA GLY A 667 7.54 21.15 9.43
C GLY A 667 6.16 20.74 8.92
N HIS A 668 5.74 19.47 9.06
CA HIS A 668 4.45 19.07 8.50
C HIS A 668 3.29 19.81 9.16
N ASP A 669 2.53 20.54 8.35
CA ASP A 669 1.45 21.43 8.76
C ASP A 669 0.27 20.70 9.42
N GLU A 670 -0.21 19.58 8.86
CA GLU A 670 -1.26 18.74 9.46
C GLU A 670 -0.78 18.12 10.78
N ALA A 671 0.49 17.72 10.89
CA ALA A 671 1.05 17.23 12.14
C ALA A 671 1.10 18.33 13.21
N GLN A 672 1.51 19.54 12.84
CA GLN A 672 1.50 20.72 13.71
C GLN A 672 0.08 21.05 14.16
N TYR A 673 -0.89 21.08 13.25
CA TYR A 673 -2.30 21.28 13.58
C TYR A 673 -2.80 20.23 14.60
N ARG A 674 -2.57 18.94 14.34
CA ARG A 674 -2.97 17.86 15.25
C ARG A 674 -2.28 17.92 16.60
N LEU A 675 -1.02 18.33 16.64
CA LEU A 675 -0.31 18.53 17.88
C LEU A 675 -0.88 19.72 18.67
N GLY A 676 -1.34 20.77 17.97
CA GLY A 676 -2.15 21.83 18.56
C GLY A 676 -3.44 21.30 19.22
N ASN A 677 -4.19 20.46 18.51
CA ASN A 677 -5.41 19.81 19.05
C ASN A 677 -5.11 18.97 20.30
N TYR A 678 -3.99 18.25 20.31
CA TYR A 678 -3.54 17.47 21.46
C TYR A 678 -3.31 18.35 22.70
N TYR A 679 -2.66 19.51 22.52
CA TYR A 679 -2.43 20.48 23.60
C TYR A 679 -3.68 21.25 24.03
N LEU A 680 -4.76 21.27 23.25
CA LEU A 680 -6.03 21.82 23.74
C LEU A 680 -6.87 20.83 24.55
N SER A 681 -6.79 19.55 24.22
CA SER A 681 -7.70 18.53 24.74
C SER A 681 -7.02 17.62 25.78
N ALA A 682 -6.09 16.78 25.33
CA ALA A 682 -5.50 15.73 26.14
C ALA A 682 -4.48 16.22 27.16
N LYS A 683 -3.76 17.31 26.85
CA LYS A 683 -2.81 17.95 27.77
C LYS A 683 -2.93 19.48 27.69
N PRO A 684 -3.98 20.05 28.32
CA PRO A 684 -4.31 21.47 28.21
C PRO A 684 -3.11 22.40 28.44
N ASP A 685 -2.70 23.08 27.37
CA ASP A 685 -1.64 24.09 27.29
C ASP A 685 -1.95 24.98 26.08
N SER A 686 -2.77 26.01 26.30
CA SER A 686 -3.29 26.87 25.24
C SER A 686 -2.19 27.64 24.50
N GLU A 687 -1.11 28.00 25.19
CA GLU A 687 0.04 28.66 24.57
C GLU A 687 0.80 27.73 23.63
N LYS A 688 0.99 26.45 24.01
CA LYS A 688 1.55 25.46 23.09
C LYS A 688 0.63 25.18 21.91
N ALA A 689 -0.68 25.10 22.13
CA ALA A 689 -1.63 24.93 21.04
C ALA A 689 -1.56 26.09 20.05
N ASN A 690 -1.61 27.33 20.55
CA ASN A 690 -1.44 28.56 19.78
C ASN A 690 -0.12 28.54 18.98
N PHE A 691 1.00 28.19 19.61
CA PHE A 691 2.30 28.07 18.94
C PHE A 691 2.26 27.12 17.73
N TRP A 692 1.67 25.93 17.88
CA TRP A 692 1.61 24.96 16.80
C TRP A 692 0.62 25.36 15.69
N TYR A 693 -0.54 25.91 16.04
CA TYR A 693 -1.47 26.42 15.04
C TYR A 693 -0.89 27.58 14.24
N GLN A 694 -0.17 28.51 14.89
CA GLN A 694 0.51 29.58 14.16
C GLN A 694 1.53 29.05 13.15
N LYS A 695 2.27 28.00 13.49
CA LYS A 695 3.21 27.37 12.54
C LYS A 695 2.48 26.75 11.36
N ALA A 696 1.42 25.98 11.59
CA ALA A 696 0.65 25.34 10.53
C ALA A 696 -0.07 26.38 9.65
N ALA A 697 -0.69 27.41 10.25
CA ALA A 697 -1.40 28.48 9.54
C ALA A 697 -0.49 29.33 8.64
N ARG A 698 0.79 29.49 9.00
CA ARG A 698 1.78 30.16 8.12
C ARG A 698 2.09 29.36 6.86
N GLN A 699 1.86 28.05 6.87
CA GLN A 699 2.03 27.15 5.73
C GLN A 699 0.77 27.00 4.88
N GLY A 700 -0.32 27.71 5.23
CA GLY A 700 -1.58 27.66 4.51
C GLY A 700 -2.57 26.60 5.03
N ASN A 701 -2.30 25.97 6.18
CA ASN A 701 -3.23 24.99 6.74
C ASN A 701 -4.54 25.67 7.21
N GLU A 702 -5.63 25.37 6.51
CA GLU A 702 -6.97 25.95 6.71
C GLU A 702 -7.53 25.61 8.11
N LYS A 703 -7.36 24.37 8.57
CA LYS A 703 -7.86 23.89 9.86
C LYS A 703 -7.14 24.58 11.02
N ALA A 704 -5.82 24.74 10.91
CA ALA A 704 -5.04 25.47 11.89
C ALA A 704 -5.35 26.96 11.91
N THR A 705 -5.59 27.57 10.75
CA THR A 705 -5.97 28.99 10.66
C THR A 705 -7.31 29.23 11.35
N TYR A 706 -8.30 28.37 11.09
CA TYR A 706 -9.59 28.40 11.78
C TYR A 706 -9.47 28.15 13.29
N ALA A 707 -8.72 27.11 13.70
CA ALA A 707 -8.49 26.82 15.11
C ALA A 707 -7.79 27.98 15.85
N LEU A 708 -6.86 28.66 15.18
CA LEU A 708 -6.20 29.86 15.71
C LEU A 708 -7.19 31.01 15.89
N ALA A 709 -8.05 31.27 14.90
CA ALA A 709 -9.11 32.28 15.00
C ALA A 709 -10.03 31.99 16.20
N ARG A 710 -10.46 30.73 16.37
CA ARG A 710 -11.27 30.29 17.51
C ARG A 710 -10.58 30.49 18.86
N LEU A 711 -9.28 30.19 18.96
CA LEU A 711 -8.55 30.40 20.21
C LEU A 711 -8.55 31.86 20.66
N TYR A 712 -8.41 32.79 19.72
CA TYR A 712 -8.45 34.22 20.01
C TYR A 712 -9.88 34.72 20.21
N ASP A 713 -10.85 34.26 19.42
CA ASP A 713 -12.27 34.65 19.55
C ASP A 713 -12.83 34.28 20.93
N GLU A 714 -12.50 33.07 21.38
CA GLU A 714 -12.94 32.54 22.67
C GLU A 714 -12.11 33.07 23.86
N GLU A 715 -11.14 33.95 23.60
CA GLU A 715 -10.21 34.52 24.58
C GLU A 715 -9.45 33.45 25.38
N ILE A 716 -9.26 32.26 24.80
CA ILE A 716 -8.44 31.18 25.39
C ILE A 716 -6.96 31.59 25.39
N VAL A 717 -6.56 32.35 24.37
CA VAL A 717 -5.28 33.04 24.29
C VAL A 717 -5.55 34.50 23.95
N SER A 718 -4.87 35.42 24.62
CA SER A 718 -5.00 36.85 24.37
C SER A 718 -4.02 37.35 23.31
N GLY A 719 -4.23 38.57 22.79
CA GLY A 719 -3.27 39.23 21.91
C GLY A 719 -3.75 39.49 20.48
N LYS A 720 -5.04 39.34 20.20
CA LYS A 720 -5.69 39.76 18.95
C LYS A 720 -6.96 40.55 19.23
N SER A 721 -7.16 41.65 18.50
CA SER A 721 -8.40 42.41 18.48
C SER A 721 -9.50 41.66 17.72
N LYS A 722 -10.78 42.03 17.91
CA LYS A 722 -11.90 41.39 17.20
C LYS A 722 -11.79 41.61 15.68
N GLU A 723 -11.27 42.75 15.25
CA GLU A 723 -10.91 43.05 13.86
C GLU A 723 -9.92 42.01 13.32
N GLU A 724 -8.80 41.78 14.02
CA GLU A 724 -7.79 40.80 13.58
C GLU A 724 -8.28 39.35 13.64
N VAL A 725 -9.20 39.02 14.57
CA VAL A 725 -9.83 37.70 14.60
C VAL A 725 -10.74 37.50 13.40
N TYR A 726 -11.48 38.53 12.99
CA TYR A 726 -12.27 38.51 11.76
C TYR A 726 -11.39 38.28 10.53
N GLU A 727 -10.25 38.97 10.43
CA GLU A 727 -9.28 38.76 9.34
C GLU A 727 -8.73 37.32 9.31
N LEU A 728 -8.54 36.67 10.46
CA LEU A 728 -8.16 35.27 10.52
C LEU A 728 -9.27 34.33 10.01
N PHE A 729 -10.53 34.64 10.32
CA PHE A 729 -11.66 33.90 9.74
C PHE A 729 -11.76 34.12 8.23
N GLU A 730 -11.58 35.34 7.73
CA GLU A 730 -11.51 35.62 6.28
C GLU A 730 -10.41 34.78 5.60
N LYS A 731 -9.22 34.73 6.21
CA LYS A 731 -8.12 33.92 5.68
C LYS A 731 -8.46 32.43 5.66
N ALA A 732 -9.12 31.92 6.71
CA ALA A 732 -9.55 30.53 6.76
C ALA A 732 -10.66 30.23 5.74
N GLU A 733 -11.60 31.16 5.50
CA GLU A 733 -12.64 31.06 4.47
C GLU A 733 -12.03 30.98 3.06
N VAL A 734 -11.11 31.89 2.74
CA VAL A 734 -10.39 31.90 1.44
C VAL A 734 -9.65 30.58 1.22
N SER A 735 -9.17 29.96 2.31
CA SER A 735 -8.52 28.65 2.29
C SER A 735 -9.52 27.48 2.29
N GLY A 736 -10.84 27.74 2.23
CA GLY A 736 -11.88 26.72 2.07
C GLY A 736 -12.63 26.30 3.34
N SER A 737 -12.41 26.96 4.49
CA SER A 737 -13.09 26.64 5.75
C SER A 737 -14.52 27.18 5.79
N TYR A 738 -15.50 26.27 5.84
CA TYR A 738 -16.92 26.62 5.97
C TYR A 738 -17.31 27.08 7.37
N LEU A 739 -16.65 26.55 8.39
CA LEU A 739 -16.90 26.99 9.75
C LEU A 739 -16.46 28.45 9.96
N ALA A 740 -15.35 28.85 9.33
CA ALA A 740 -14.91 30.24 9.32
C ALA A 740 -15.93 31.17 8.65
N TYR A 741 -16.52 30.75 7.53
CA TYR A 741 -17.58 31.49 6.85
C TYR A 741 -18.78 31.80 7.77
N LEU A 742 -19.18 30.82 8.59
CA LEU A 742 -20.26 30.97 9.54
C LEU A 742 -19.87 31.87 10.73
N ASP A 743 -18.67 31.70 11.30
CA ASP A 743 -18.18 32.60 12.36
C ASP A 743 -18.04 34.06 11.86
N MET A 744 -17.69 34.28 10.58
CA MET A 744 -17.75 35.63 9.99
C MET A 744 -19.17 36.19 9.95
N ALA A 745 -20.17 35.36 9.67
CA ALA A 745 -21.57 35.77 9.69
C ALA A 745 -21.97 36.21 11.12
N LYS A 746 -21.59 35.44 12.15
CA LYS A 746 -21.75 35.83 13.55
C LYS A 746 -21.18 37.22 13.83
N TYR A 747 -19.94 37.49 13.41
CA TYR A 747 -19.29 38.79 13.58
C TYR A 747 -20.06 39.93 12.90
N GLN A 748 -20.54 39.72 11.67
CA GLN A 748 -21.38 40.68 10.94
C GLN A 748 -22.73 40.93 11.62
N CYS A 749 -23.33 39.89 12.22
CA CYS A 749 -24.56 40.00 12.99
C CYS A 749 -24.38 40.85 14.26
N LEU A 750 -23.30 40.59 14.99
CA LEU A 750 -23.04 41.23 16.28
C LEU A 750 -22.40 42.62 16.14
N GLY A 751 -21.69 42.87 15.03
CA GLY A 751 -20.87 44.06 14.84
C GLY A 751 -19.58 44.04 15.67
N GLU A 752 -19.05 42.85 15.98
CA GLU A 752 -17.78 42.69 16.69
C GLU A 752 -16.64 42.77 15.69
N GLY A 753 -15.75 43.74 15.79
CA GLY A 753 -14.60 43.86 14.87
C GLY A 753 -14.93 44.29 13.43
N VAL A 754 -16.20 44.34 13.06
CA VAL A 754 -16.66 44.72 11.71
C VAL A 754 -17.96 45.51 11.76
N LYS A 755 -18.26 46.22 10.67
CA LYS A 755 -19.53 46.96 10.55
C LYS A 755 -20.70 45.97 10.59
N LYS A 756 -21.60 46.17 11.57
CA LYS A 756 -22.83 45.39 11.70
C LYS A 756 -23.65 45.40 10.40
N ASN A 757 -23.99 44.21 9.89
CA ASN A 757 -24.81 44.01 8.70
C ASN A 757 -25.69 42.77 8.88
N LEU A 758 -26.93 42.99 9.31
CA LEU A 758 -27.87 41.90 9.63
C LEU A 758 -28.36 41.16 8.38
N ASP A 759 -28.57 41.85 7.27
CA ASP A 759 -29.10 41.23 6.06
C ASP A 759 -28.09 40.28 5.41
N ALA A 760 -26.83 40.71 5.32
CA ALA A 760 -25.73 39.88 4.86
C ALA A 760 -25.46 38.70 5.80
N CYS A 761 -25.52 38.94 7.12
CA CYS A 761 -25.35 37.87 8.10
C CYS A 761 -26.41 36.78 7.94
N ILE A 762 -27.70 37.14 7.87
CA ILE A 762 -28.81 36.18 7.70
C ILE A 762 -28.61 35.36 6.42
N GLU A 763 -28.26 36.02 5.31
CA GLU A 763 -27.98 35.34 4.04
C GLU A 763 -26.80 34.35 4.16
N LYS A 764 -25.71 34.73 4.85
CA LYS A 764 -24.57 33.85 5.08
C LYS A 764 -24.91 32.65 5.96
N ILE A 765 -25.64 32.85 7.06
CA ILE A 765 -26.00 31.76 7.99
C ILE A 765 -26.86 30.72 7.28
N PHE A 766 -27.86 31.15 6.51
CA PHE A 766 -28.85 30.28 5.88
C PHE A 766 -28.54 29.89 4.43
N PHE A 767 -27.29 30.08 4.01
CA PHE A 767 -26.83 29.70 2.69
C PHE A 767 -26.98 28.19 2.44
N GLU A 768 -27.73 27.80 1.40
CA GLU A 768 -27.82 26.41 0.93
C GLU A 768 -26.57 26.07 0.12
N LYS A 769 -25.91 24.95 0.46
CA LYS A 769 -24.60 24.61 -0.13
C LYS A 769 -24.65 23.36 -0.97
N ASP A 770 -24.15 23.50 -2.20
CA ASP A 770 -23.83 22.37 -3.06
C ASP A 770 -22.43 21.83 -2.70
N LEU A 771 -22.40 20.73 -1.95
CA LEU A 771 -21.16 20.01 -1.60
C LEU A 771 -20.72 19.01 -2.68
N SER A 772 -21.49 18.85 -3.77
CA SER A 772 -21.27 17.81 -4.78
C SER A 772 -20.00 18.00 -5.63
N ASN A 773 -19.47 19.23 -5.72
CA ASN A 773 -18.26 19.55 -6.48
C ASN A 773 -16.94 19.29 -5.72
N LYS A 774 -16.97 18.77 -4.48
CA LYS A 774 -15.75 18.42 -3.75
C LYS A 774 -15.45 16.91 -3.86
N SER A 775 -14.16 16.58 -4.00
CA SER A 775 -13.60 15.22 -3.89
C SER A 775 -13.69 14.67 -2.46
N LEU A 776 -14.89 14.60 -1.88
CA LEU A 776 -15.16 14.10 -0.55
C LEU A 776 -15.93 12.79 -0.63
N SER A 777 -15.63 11.85 0.25
CA SER A 777 -16.44 10.65 0.43
C SER A 777 -17.79 10.99 1.03
N LYS A 778 -18.80 10.12 0.83
CA LYS A 778 -20.15 10.29 1.37
C LYS A 778 -20.16 10.57 2.89
N ASN A 779 -19.38 9.82 3.66
CA ASN A 779 -19.30 9.99 5.12
C ASN A 779 -18.69 11.35 5.52
N GLN A 780 -17.76 11.88 4.72
CA GLN A 780 -17.18 13.21 4.96
C GLN A 780 -18.19 14.32 4.67
N ILE A 781 -19.06 14.13 3.67
CA ILE A 781 -20.15 15.05 3.37
C ILE A 781 -21.15 15.05 4.52
N GLU A 782 -21.65 13.88 4.93
CA GLU A 782 -22.61 13.77 6.04
C GLU A 782 -22.06 14.39 7.34
N PHE A 783 -20.79 14.13 7.67
CA PHE A 783 -20.13 14.72 8.83
C PHE A 783 -20.03 16.25 8.74
N LEU A 784 -19.63 16.78 7.58
CA LEU A 784 -19.52 18.24 7.37
C LEU A 784 -20.88 18.93 7.39
N GLU A 785 -21.92 18.32 6.83
CA GLU A 785 -23.29 18.82 6.88
C GLU A 785 -23.78 18.91 8.33
N GLU A 786 -23.50 17.89 9.15
CA GLU A 786 -23.80 17.89 10.57
C GLU A 786 -23.03 19.01 11.31
N GLU A 787 -21.73 19.18 11.07
CA GLU A 787 -20.94 20.27 11.68
C GLU A 787 -21.47 21.66 11.28
N ILE A 788 -21.81 21.86 10.00
CA ILE A 788 -22.37 23.11 9.49
C ILE A 788 -23.71 23.40 10.16
N TRP A 789 -24.60 22.42 10.20
CA TRP A 789 -25.92 22.54 10.83
C TRP A 789 -25.82 22.91 12.31
N ASN A 790 -24.99 22.18 13.06
CA ASN A 790 -24.76 22.46 14.47
C ASN A 790 -24.21 23.87 14.69
N LYS A 791 -23.29 24.31 13.82
CA LYS A 791 -22.70 25.66 13.88
C LYS A 791 -23.70 26.76 13.56
N GLN A 792 -24.55 26.57 12.55
CA GLN A 792 -25.64 27.50 12.22
C GLN A 792 -26.59 27.70 13.42
N ILE A 793 -26.94 26.60 14.10
CA ILE A 793 -27.78 26.61 15.30
C ILE A 793 -27.12 27.37 16.44
N GLU A 794 -25.85 27.07 16.74
CA GLU A 794 -25.07 27.73 17.79
C GLU A 794 -25.05 29.25 17.57
N ILE A 795 -24.72 29.69 16.36
CA ILE A 795 -24.64 31.10 16.01
C ILE A 795 -26.01 31.76 16.14
N MET A 796 -27.08 31.14 15.64
CA MET A 796 -28.42 31.73 15.70
C MET A 796 -28.93 31.87 17.14
N ALA A 797 -28.63 30.89 18.01
CA ALA A 797 -28.95 30.99 19.43
C ALA A 797 -28.31 32.23 20.06
N GLU A 798 -27.02 32.44 19.80
CA GLU A 798 -26.26 33.57 20.34
C GLU A 798 -26.71 34.92 19.75
N VAL A 799 -26.84 35.01 18.44
CA VAL A 799 -27.21 36.24 17.74
C VAL A 799 -28.59 36.71 18.18
N MET A 800 -29.58 35.81 18.25
CA MET A 800 -30.95 36.16 18.67
C MET A 800 -31.07 36.64 20.12
N ASP A 801 -30.11 36.32 20.99
CA ASP A 801 -30.10 36.86 22.37
C ASP A 801 -29.58 38.30 22.43
N ARG A 802 -28.68 38.65 21.52
CA ARG A 802 -27.90 39.90 21.57
C ARG A 802 -28.38 40.94 20.57
N VAL A 803 -29.19 40.52 19.60
CA VAL A 803 -29.64 41.34 18.47
C VAL A 803 -31.15 41.26 18.32
N SER A 804 -31.79 42.43 18.22
CA SER A 804 -33.19 42.54 17.81
C SER A 804 -33.28 42.55 16.28
N PHE A 805 -34.18 41.72 15.75
CA PHE A 805 -34.44 41.61 14.32
C PHE A 805 -35.70 42.40 13.93
N SER A 806 -35.72 42.94 12.71
CA SER A 806 -36.95 43.51 12.14
C SER A 806 -37.93 42.41 11.76
N LYS A 807 -39.20 42.77 11.55
CA LYS A 807 -40.25 41.82 11.15
C LYS A 807 -39.91 41.08 9.84
N ASP A 808 -39.37 41.79 8.85
CA ASP A 808 -38.95 41.21 7.56
C ASP A 808 -37.81 40.19 7.73
N GLN A 809 -36.84 40.51 8.58
CA GLN A 809 -35.73 39.60 8.89
C GLN A 809 -36.20 38.35 9.62
N LEU A 810 -37.10 38.48 10.60
CA LEU A 810 -37.72 37.34 11.28
C LEU A 810 -38.49 36.46 10.30
N GLU A 811 -39.22 37.05 9.35
CA GLU A 811 -39.93 36.32 8.30
C GLU A 811 -38.97 35.51 7.43
N ARG A 812 -37.87 36.12 6.96
CA ARG A 812 -36.81 35.41 6.19
C ARG A 812 -36.19 34.25 6.97
N ILE A 813 -35.85 34.48 8.24
CA ILE A 813 -35.25 33.46 9.11
C ILE A 813 -36.15 32.22 9.20
N GLY A 814 -37.47 32.40 9.37
CA GLY A 814 -38.32 31.22 9.45
C GLY A 814 -38.90 30.73 8.14
N GLN A 815 -38.82 31.47 7.05
CA GLN A 815 -38.91 30.85 5.71
C GLN A 815 -37.82 29.80 5.52
N TYR A 816 -36.58 30.07 5.97
CA TYR A 816 -35.53 29.06 5.98
C TYR A 816 -35.90 27.86 6.85
N TYR A 817 -36.26 28.06 8.13
CA TYR A 817 -36.65 26.94 8.99
C TYR A 817 -37.82 26.13 8.38
N LYS A 818 -38.77 26.79 7.71
CA LYS A 818 -39.88 26.13 7.02
C LYS A 818 -39.41 25.27 5.85
N SER A 819 -38.42 25.73 5.09
CA SER A 819 -37.85 25.00 3.95
C SER A 819 -37.23 23.65 4.38
N ILE A 820 -36.69 23.57 5.59
CA ILE A 820 -36.12 22.36 6.17
C ILE A 820 -37.06 21.64 7.17
N GLY A 821 -38.36 21.96 7.14
CA GLY A 821 -39.40 21.22 7.84
C GLY A 821 -39.76 21.70 9.26
N PHE A 822 -39.28 22.88 9.69
CA PHE A 822 -39.60 23.52 10.97
C PHE A 822 -40.47 24.76 10.77
N ASP A 823 -41.64 24.85 11.40
CA ASP A 823 -42.57 25.95 11.14
C ASP A 823 -42.45 27.08 12.19
N GLN A 824 -42.75 28.32 11.77
CA GLN A 824 -42.75 29.54 12.61
C GLN A 824 -43.96 29.63 13.52
N LEU A 825 -44.26 28.55 14.23
CA LEU A 825 -45.39 28.51 15.13
C LEU A 825 -45.07 29.38 16.34
N TYR A 826 -45.97 30.28 16.72
CA TYR A 826 -45.88 31.07 17.96
C TYR A 826 -46.37 30.20 19.10
N PRO A 827 -45.50 29.37 19.73
CA PRO A 827 -45.96 28.31 20.59
C PRO A 827 -46.40 28.90 21.93
N GLU A 828 -47.36 28.25 22.56
CA GLU A 828 -47.70 28.49 23.97
C GLU A 828 -47.30 27.28 24.80
N VAL A 829 -46.94 27.53 26.06
CA VAL A 829 -46.64 26.44 27.00
C VAL A 829 -47.95 25.78 27.43
N ALA A 830 -48.10 24.49 27.11
CA ALA A 830 -49.25 23.69 27.53
C ALA A 830 -49.03 23.07 28.92
N SER A 831 -47.82 22.56 29.18
CA SER A 831 -47.43 22.03 30.49
C SER A 831 -45.92 22.07 30.70
N ILE A 832 -45.50 22.08 31.97
CA ILE A 832 -44.09 22.02 32.38
C ILE A 832 -43.94 21.15 33.65
N GLU A 833 -43.01 20.21 33.62
CA GLU A 833 -42.53 19.43 34.77
C GLU A 833 -41.05 19.78 34.97
N PHE A 834 -40.57 19.94 36.21
CA PHE A 834 -39.20 20.35 36.47
C PHE A 834 -38.64 19.72 37.73
N GLY A 835 -37.32 19.51 37.79
CA GLY A 835 -36.64 18.99 38.97
C GLY A 835 -35.55 17.98 38.63
N GLU A 836 -35.44 16.92 39.43
CA GLU A 836 -34.49 15.83 39.20
C GLU A 836 -35.06 14.81 38.20
N PHE A 837 -34.22 14.22 37.34
CA PHE A 837 -34.63 13.24 36.33
C PHE A 837 -33.84 11.93 36.44
N TYR A 838 -34.46 10.80 36.08
CA TYR A 838 -33.78 9.51 35.96
C TYR A 838 -33.02 9.39 34.63
N GLU A 839 -32.07 8.45 34.55
CA GLU A 839 -31.58 7.97 33.25
C GLU A 839 -32.63 7.05 32.59
N GLY A 840 -32.74 7.07 31.27
CA GLY A 840 -33.76 6.33 30.51
C GLY A 840 -33.90 6.81 29.06
N GLU A 841 -35.04 6.54 28.42
CA GLU A 841 -35.36 7.10 27.09
C GLU A 841 -35.67 8.60 27.19
N TYR A 842 -35.22 9.37 26.20
CA TYR A 842 -35.48 10.81 26.11
C TYR A 842 -36.89 11.08 25.56
N PRO A 843 -37.67 12.04 26.11
CA PRO A 843 -37.36 12.89 27.27
C PRO A 843 -37.39 12.09 28.59
N TYR A 844 -36.40 12.32 29.45
CA TYR A 844 -36.21 11.59 30.69
C TYR A 844 -37.42 11.71 31.65
N PRO A 845 -37.79 10.62 32.35
CA PRO A 845 -38.87 10.66 33.33
C PRO A 845 -38.43 11.43 34.59
N ILE A 846 -39.34 12.26 35.11
CA ILE A 846 -39.09 13.04 36.31
C ILE A 846 -38.97 12.11 37.53
N LYS A 847 -37.87 12.27 38.28
CA LYS A 847 -37.61 11.58 39.54
C LYS A 847 -38.27 12.28 40.71
N LYS A 848 -38.07 13.60 40.79
CA LYS A 848 -38.56 14.42 41.88
C LYS A 848 -38.79 15.84 41.41
N SER A 849 -40.01 16.34 41.57
CA SER A 849 -40.33 17.75 41.32
C SER A 849 -39.80 18.62 42.46
N THR A 850 -38.68 19.31 42.24
CA THR A 850 -38.04 20.18 43.22
C THR A 850 -37.14 21.20 42.53
N ASN A 851 -37.01 22.39 43.13
CA ASN A 851 -36.04 23.40 42.71
C ASN A 851 -34.74 23.33 43.53
N ARG A 852 -34.62 22.42 44.51
CA ARG A 852 -33.37 22.22 45.26
C ARG A 852 -32.68 20.96 44.77
N ILE A 853 -31.54 21.12 44.10
CA ILE A 853 -30.83 20.04 43.42
C ILE A 853 -29.58 19.65 44.22
N PRO A 854 -29.48 18.41 44.74
CA PRO A 854 -28.26 17.97 45.40
C PRO A 854 -27.11 17.84 44.39
N ILE A 855 -25.93 18.37 44.71
CA ILE A 855 -24.74 18.19 43.89
C ILE A 855 -24.22 16.77 44.07
N ARG A 856 -24.34 15.95 43.01
CA ARG A 856 -23.78 14.59 42.94
C ARG A 856 -23.32 14.33 41.52
N LYS A 857 -22.21 13.60 41.37
CA LYS A 857 -21.73 13.15 40.06
C LYS A 857 -22.81 12.35 39.34
N ASN A 858 -22.97 12.61 38.04
CA ASN A 858 -24.00 12.08 37.14
C ASN A 858 -25.45 12.50 37.46
N MET A 859 -25.68 13.45 38.38
CA MET A 859 -27.02 14.00 38.63
C MET A 859 -27.53 14.74 37.39
N ARG A 860 -28.81 14.53 37.04
CA ARG A 860 -29.50 15.25 35.97
C ARG A 860 -30.68 16.03 36.51
N PHE A 861 -30.76 17.31 36.17
CA PHE A 861 -31.88 18.19 36.51
C PHE A 861 -32.28 19.06 35.33
N GLY A 862 -33.51 19.58 35.35
CA GLY A 862 -34.00 20.46 34.28
C GLY A 862 -35.52 20.50 34.15
N VAL A 863 -36.01 20.52 32.91
CA VAL A 863 -37.43 20.67 32.59
C VAL A 863 -37.88 19.70 31.50
N ASN A 864 -39.09 19.16 31.65
CA ASN A 864 -39.91 18.63 30.56
C ASN A 864 -41.00 19.65 30.25
N TYR A 865 -41.29 19.92 28.98
CA TYR A 865 -42.36 20.83 28.58
C TYR A 865 -43.11 20.33 27.34
N ILE A 866 -44.35 20.77 27.20
CA ILE A 866 -45.17 20.59 26.00
C ILE A 866 -45.51 21.98 25.46
N LEU A 867 -45.23 22.21 24.17
CA LEU A 867 -45.65 23.41 23.45
C LEU A 867 -46.85 23.09 22.56
N ARG A 868 -47.81 24.01 22.46
CA ARG A 868 -48.96 23.92 21.55
C ARG A 868 -48.99 25.10 20.59
N SER A 869 -49.52 24.90 19.38
CA SER A 869 -49.78 26.01 18.45
C SER A 869 -51.05 26.77 18.87
N SER A 870 -51.07 28.08 18.61
CA SER A 870 -52.29 28.88 18.61
C SER A 870 -53.17 28.61 17.39
N SER A 871 -52.63 28.01 16.31
CA SER A 871 -53.33 27.56 15.10
C SER A 871 -53.81 26.11 15.26
N LYS A 872 -55.03 25.82 14.77
CA LYS A 872 -55.59 24.45 14.76
C LYS A 872 -55.04 23.58 13.62
N GLU A 873 -54.47 24.16 12.58
CA GLU A 873 -54.05 23.43 11.36
C GLU A 873 -52.71 22.69 11.54
N ASP A 874 -51.88 23.14 12.49
CA ASP A 874 -50.45 22.75 12.54
C ASP A 874 -50.06 21.95 13.78
N GLN A 875 -50.99 21.18 14.35
CA GLN A 875 -50.80 20.49 15.64
C GLN A 875 -49.68 19.43 15.67
N ASN A 876 -49.14 19.03 14.52
CA ASN A 876 -48.09 18.00 14.39
C ASN A 876 -46.75 18.53 13.84
N ALA A 877 -46.60 19.84 13.68
CA ALA A 877 -45.36 20.44 13.17
C ALA A 877 -44.28 20.54 14.25
N TYR A 878 -43.01 20.63 13.82
CA TYR A 878 -41.91 21.05 14.68
C TYR A 878 -41.87 22.57 14.76
N THR A 879 -41.48 23.11 15.90
CA THR A 879 -41.26 24.54 16.10
C THR A 879 -39.84 24.80 16.60
N VAL A 880 -39.46 26.07 16.66
CA VAL A 880 -38.14 26.51 17.11
C VAL A 880 -38.30 27.26 18.42
N ALA A 881 -37.59 26.80 19.46
CA ALA A 881 -37.54 27.42 20.77
C ALA A 881 -36.09 27.69 21.17
N ARG A 882 -35.78 28.93 21.55
CA ARG A 882 -34.46 29.29 22.06
C ARG A 882 -34.39 28.99 23.55
N ILE A 883 -33.38 28.24 23.98
CA ILE A 883 -33.16 27.85 25.37
C ILE A 883 -31.93 28.59 25.89
N LYS A 884 -32.05 29.20 27.07
CA LYS A 884 -30.96 29.89 27.76
C LYS A 884 -30.82 29.33 29.16
N TRP A 885 -29.67 28.74 29.42
CA TRP A 885 -29.22 28.38 30.76
C TRP A 885 -28.33 29.50 31.30
N THR A 886 -28.64 29.98 32.50
CA THR A 886 -27.74 30.77 33.32
C THR A 886 -27.24 29.87 34.43
N THR A 887 -25.93 29.81 34.59
CA THR A 887 -25.27 28.91 35.53
C THR A 887 -24.58 29.72 36.63
N PRO A 888 -24.31 29.12 37.80
CA PRO A 888 -23.29 29.65 38.70
C PRO A 888 -21.96 29.74 37.97
N LYS A 889 -20.97 30.45 38.53
CA LYS A 889 -19.63 30.57 37.93
C LYS A 889 -18.99 29.18 37.79
N LEU A 890 -19.02 28.63 36.58
CA LEU A 890 -18.34 27.39 36.21
C LEU A 890 -16.96 27.75 35.66
N SER A 891 -15.91 27.02 36.02
CA SER A 891 -14.59 27.16 35.37
C SER A 891 -14.35 25.92 34.52
N THR A 892 -13.99 26.07 33.26
CA THR A 892 -13.55 24.93 32.44
C THR A 892 -12.14 24.47 32.81
N PRO A 893 -11.69 23.28 32.36
CA PRO A 893 -10.29 22.84 32.49
C PRO A 893 -9.27 23.80 31.86
N VAL A 894 -9.69 24.67 30.94
CA VAL A 894 -8.86 25.71 30.31
C VAL A 894 -9.02 27.09 30.98
N GLY A 895 -9.64 27.16 32.17
CA GLY A 895 -9.74 28.39 32.97
C GLY A 895 -10.81 29.39 32.51
N LYS A 896 -11.61 29.07 31.48
CA LYS A 896 -12.72 29.91 31.02
C LYS A 896 -13.89 29.84 32.00
N ILE A 897 -14.39 31.01 32.41
CA ILE A 897 -15.60 31.11 33.23
C ILE A 897 -16.84 31.04 32.33
N ILE A 898 -17.71 30.04 32.55
CA ILE A 898 -19.01 29.92 31.88
C ILE A 898 -20.09 30.35 32.87
N ASN A 899 -20.82 31.41 32.53
CA ASN A 899 -21.94 31.94 33.33
C ASN A 899 -23.29 31.72 32.66
N SER A 900 -23.31 31.40 31.37
CA SER A 900 -24.52 31.09 30.63
C SER A 900 -24.20 30.25 29.39
N ALA A 901 -25.13 29.37 29.03
CA ALA A 901 -25.09 28.54 27.83
C ALA A 901 -26.41 28.70 27.08
N GLN A 902 -26.37 28.83 25.75
CA GLN A 902 -27.56 29.04 24.94
C GLN A 902 -27.61 28.03 23.80
N SER A 903 -28.81 27.63 23.42
CA SER A 903 -29.04 26.69 22.33
C SER A 903 -30.39 26.92 21.65
N MET A 904 -30.53 26.42 20.42
CA MET A 904 -31.86 26.25 19.82
C MET A 904 -32.36 24.84 20.08
N SER A 905 -33.63 24.73 20.41
CA SER A 905 -34.37 23.49 20.61
C SER A 905 -35.46 23.40 19.53
N PHE A 906 -35.66 22.19 19.02
CA PHE A 906 -36.61 21.92 17.93
C PHE A 906 -37.74 20.98 18.40
N PRO A 907 -38.57 21.40 19.38
CA PRO A 907 -39.61 20.53 19.93
C PRO A 907 -40.73 20.29 18.91
N LYS A 908 -41.25 19.07 18.90
CA LYS A 908 -42.50 18.75 18.19
C LYS A 908 -43.68 19.26 19.00
N LEU A 909 -44.61 19.97 18.37
CA LEU A 909 -45.81 20.44 19.05
C LEU A 909 -46.65 19.27 19.59
N ASN A 910 -47.34 19.53 20.71
CA ASN A 910 -48.17 18.58 21.44
C ASN A 910 -47.44 17.30 21.88
N ARG A 911 -46.11 17.28 21.82
CA ARG A 911 -45.27 16.21 22.38
C ARG A 911 -44.40 16.74 23.51
N LYS A 912 -44.11 15.86 24.46
CA LYS A 912 -43.19 16.15 25.57
C LYS A 912 -41.76 16.30 25.00
N SER A 913 -41.11 17.39 25.36
CA SER A 913 -39.70 17.69 25.05
C SER A 913 -38.95 17.96 26.35
N GLY A 914 -37.64 17.77 26.36
CA GLY A 914 -36.79 17.88 27.55
C GLY A 914 -35.63 18.83 27.38
N GLN A 915 -35.23 19.51 28.44
CA GLN A 915 -33.98 20.27 28.52
C GLN A 915 -33.34 20.01 29.88
N TYR A 916 -32.11 19.50 29.87
CA TYR A 916 -31.48 19.01 31.10
C TYR A 916 -30.00 19.41 31.16
N TYR A 917 -29.53 19.59 32.38
CA TYR A 917 -28.12 19.70 32.71
C TYR A 917 -27.69 18.44 33.47
N LYS A 918 -26.55 17.85 33.09
CA LYS A 918 -25.96 16.70 33.78
C LYS A 918 -24.62 17.13 34.39
N LEU A 919 -24.46 16.91 35.69
CA LEU A 919 -23.22 17.22 36.42
C LEU A 919 -22.25 16.04 36.26
N GLU A 920 -21.32 16.10 35.30
CA GLU A 920 -20.38 15.00 35.03
C GLU A 920 -18.97 15.27 35.55
N HIS A 921 -18.53 16.52 35.51
CA HIS A 921 -17.16 16.92 35.82
C HIS A 921 -17.04 17.66 37.14
N ASP A 922 -15.86 17.53 37.77
CA ASP A 922 -15.62 18.14 39.08
C ASP A 922 -15.72 19.67 39.05
N TYR A 923 -15.40 20.29 37.93
CA TYR A 923 -15.51 21.73 37.74
C TYR A 923 -16.95 22.23 37.56
N GLU A 924 -17.91 21.32 37.35
CA GLU A 924 -19.34 21.62 37.23
C GLU A 924 -20.08 21.55 38.58
N MET A 925 -19.44 20.96 39.59
CA MET A 925 -20.00 20.74 40.92
C MET A 925 -19.93 22.00 41.79
N VAL A 926 -20.68 23.04 41.40
CA VAL A 926 -20.75 24.34 42.08
C VAL A 926 -22.11 24.60 42.71
N GLU A 927 -22.12 25.13 43.94
CA GLU A 927 -23.33 25.65 44.57
C GLU A 927 -23.75 26.98 43.93
N GLY A 928 -25.06 27.17 43.78
CA GLY A 928 -25.59 28.43 43.28
C GLY A 928 -26.93 28.29 42.60
N GLU A 929 -27.39 29.40 42.06
CA GLU A 929 -28.62 29.47 41.29
C GLU A 929 -28.35 29.16 39.81
N TRP A 930 -29.13 28.22 39.29
CA TRP A 930 -29.23 27.88 37.87
C TRP A 930 -30.57 28.36 37.37
N ILE A 931 -30.63 28.97 36.20
CA ILE A 931 -31.88 29.45 35.60
C ILE A 931 -31.97 28.88 34.19
N ILE A 932 -33.12 28.29 33.83
CA ILE A 932 -33.44 27.95 32.45
C ILE A 932 -34.60 28.82 31.98
N GLU A 933 -34.42 29.48 30.85
CA GLU A 933 -35.42 30.26 30.14
C GLU A 933 -35.64 29.67 28.74
N ALA A 934 -36.88 29.72 28.28
CA ALA A 934 -37.22 29.40 26.90
C ALA A 934 -37.94 30.58 26.23
N PHE A 935 -37.63 30.84 24.97
CA PHE A 935 -38.21 31.89 24.16
C PHE A 935 -38.66 31.34 22.82
N ASN A 936 -39.70 31.93 22.21
CA ASN A 936 -39.99 31.68 20.80
C ASN A 936 -39.00 32.45 19.91
N ILE A 937 -39.14 32.29 18.59
CA ILE A 937 -38.25 32.90 17.59
C ILE A 937 -38.27 34.44 17.59
N ASP A 938 -39.37 35.05 18.04
CA ASP A 938 -39.55 36.51 18.18
C ASP A 938 -38.99 37.07 19.50
N GLY A 939 -38.43 36.21 20.36
CA GLY A 939 -37.92 36.59 21.67
C GLY A 939 -38.98 36.72 22.77
N LYS A 940 -40.23 36.31 22.52
CA LYS A 940 -41.25 36.21 23.58
C LYS A 940 -40.91 35.04 24.51
N LYS A 941 -40.76 35.33 25.81
CA LYS A 941 -40.52 34.33 26.85
C LYS A 941 -41.69 33.34 26.93
N LEU A 942 -41.39 32.07 26.78
CA LEU A 942 -42.30 30.94 26.91
C LEU A 942 -42.39 30.50 28.38
N PHE A 943 -41.25 30.26 29.01
CA PHE A 943 -41.17 29.93 30.44
C PHE A 943 -39.80 30.31 31.04
N GLU A 944 -39.75 30.32 32.37
CA GLU A 944 -38.53 30.47 33.18
C GLU A 944 -38.61 29.56 34.41
N LYS A 945 -37.50 28.91 34.76
CA LYS A 945 -37.37 28.09 35.98
C LYS A 945 -35.98 28.24 36.60
N SER A 946 -35.94 28.40 37.92
CA SER A 946 -34.69 28.41 38.69
C SER A 946 -34.51 27.13 39.52
N PHE A 947 -33.26 26.73 39.69
CA PHE A 947 -32.81 25.59 40.48
C PHE A 947 -31.64 26.02 41.37
N GLN A 948 -31.72 25.75 42.67
CA GLN A 948 -30.65 25.98 43.61
C GLN A 948 -29.85 24.68 43.82
N THR A 949 -28.59 24.65 43.41
CA THR A 949 -27.68 23.53 43.72
C THR A 949 -27.06 23.68 45.10
N TYR A 950 -26.92 22.56 45.83
CA TYR A 950 -26.32 22.52 47.17
C TYR A 950 -25.59 21.19 47.42
N PHE A 951 -24.54 21.21 48.24
CA PHE A 951 -23.95 19.98 48.77
C PHE A 951 -24.85 19.41 49.88
N PRO A 952 -25.38 18.18 49.75
CA PRO A 952 -26.14 17.59 50.84
C PRO A 952 -25.23 17.40 52.06
N GLU A 953 -25.64 17.92 53.22
CA GLU A 953 -24.98 17.63 54.50
C GLU A 953 -24.98 16.11 54.75
N HIS A 954 -23.85 15.59 55.23
CA HIS A 954 -23.58 14.15 55.39
C HIS A 954 -24.53 13.44 56.35
#